data_AF-A0A0Q3R589-F1
#
_entry.id   AF-A0A0Q3R589-F1
#
_cell.length_a   1.000
_cell.length_b   1.000
_cell.length_c   1.000
_cell.angle_alpha   90.00
_cell.angle_beta   90.00
_cell.angle_gamma   90.00
#
_symmetry.space_group_name_H-M   'P 1'
#
loop_
_entity.id
_entity.type
_entity.pdbx_description
1 polymer ?
#
loop_
_entity_poly.entity_id
_entity_poly.type
_entity_poly.pdbx_seq_one_letter_code
_entity_poly.pdbx_strand_id
1 'polypeptide(L)'
;MEESSSCESLGAGRAAARLPSGDSFSSASTSQSDHSTHTKSASALSSDSISTSADNFSPDLRSILWTEETSTANPYVTCLVVQPSEVVHIFVLGIAAHDHETILPFEGNRMKEEPNRRTDDALHCQRYQAEGFRVADEKQENIVRKKVLRETNKLAEMEEPPLLPGETIKDMAKDVTYICPFTGAIRGTLTVTNYRLYFKSMERDPPFVLDASLGVINRVEKIGGASSRGENSYGLEIVCKDIRNLRFAHKPEGRTRRSIFENLMKYAFPVSNNLPLFAFEYKEVFPENGWKVYDPTWEYRRQGIPNESWRLTKINERYELCDTYPAILAVPVNIPDEELRRVASFRSRGRIPVLSWIHPESQATITRCSQPMVGVSGKRSKEDEKYLQAIMDSNAQSHKIFIFDARPSVNAVANKAKGGGYESEDAYQNAELVFLDIHNIHVMRESLRKLKEIVYPNIEETHWLSNLESTHWLEHIKLILAGALRIADKVESGKTSVVVHCSDGWDRTAQLTSLSLLMLDGYYRTIRGFEVLVEKEWLSFGHRFQLRVGHGDKNHADADRSPVFLQFIDCVWQMTRQFPTAFEFNEYFLITILDHLYSCLFGTFLCSSEQQRVKEVRQLLAKVKAWYWDCFSRPDVAREVVSVLRDSSSCRSG
;
A
#
# COMPACT_ATOMS: atom_id res chain seq x y z
N MET A 1 17.52 -46.19 11.25
CA MET A 1 18.34 -47.10 10.43
C MET A 1 18.09 -46.65 9.01
N GLU A 2 18.83 -45.65 8.51
CA GLU A 2 20.10 -45.86 7.76
C GLU A 2 19.88 -46.92 6.67
N GLU A 3 19.96 -46.61 5.38
CA GLU A 3 21.14 -46.05 4.72
C GLU A 3 20.81 -45.55 3.30
N SER A 4 21.54 -44.50 2.95
CA SER A 4 21.86 -44.01 1.61
C SER A 4 22.69 -45.00 0.79
N SER A 5 22.59 -44.98 -0.54
CA SER A 5 23.74 -45.30 -1.40
C SER A 5 23.69 -44.58 -2.74
N SER A 6 24.62 -43.64 -2.89
CA SER A 6 25.15 -43.03 -4.11
C SER A 6 26.09 -43.98 -4.87
N CYS A 7 26.24 -43.80 -6.19
CA CYS A 7 27.48 -43.92 -6.98
C CYS A 7 27.13 -43.53 -8.42
N GLU A 8 27.62 -42.41 -8.97
CA GLU A 8 28.98 -42.07 -9.43
C GLU A 8 29.18 -42.28 -10.94
N SER A 9 30.04 -41.39 -11.45
CA SER A 9 30.19 -40.86 -12.80
C SER A 9 31.42 -41.40 -13.53
N LEU A 10 31.40 -41.38 -14.87
CA LEU A 10 32.57 -41.29 -15.78
C LEU A 10 32.09 -40.47 -17.01
N GLY A 11 32.54 -39.23 -17.27
CA GLY A 11 33.75 -38.85 -18.04
C GLY A 11 33.51 -39.03 -19.55
N ALA A 12 33.75 -38.11 -20.51
CA ALA A 12 34.47 -36.85 -20.63
C ALA A 12 34.14 -36.19 -22.01
N GLY A 13 34.46 -34.90 -22.23
CA GLY A 13 34.69 -34.37 -23.60
C GLY A 13 34.16 -32.97 -23.95
N ARG A 14 35.10 -32.01 -24.08
CA ARG A 14 35.01 -30.65 -24.69
C ARG A 14 34.55 -30.70 -26.18
N ALA A 15 34.12 -29.67 -26.93
CA ALA A 15 34.22 -28.21 -26.92
C ALA A 15 33.17 -27.57 -27.89
N ALA A 16 32.84 -26.30 -27.63
CA ALA A 16 32.56 -25.15 -28.53
C ALA A 16 32.04 -25.33 -29.98
N ALA A 17 30.98 -24.56 -30.32
CA ALA A 17 30.92 -23.74 -31.54
C ALA A 17 29.80 -22.68 -31.48
N ARG A 18 30.11 -21.46 -31.93
CA ARG A 18 29.21 -20.31 -32.16
C ARG A 18 28.42 -20.48 -33.45
N LEU A 19 27.23 -19.87 -33.54
CA LEU A 19 26.57 -19.48 -34.79
C LEU A 19 25.90 -18.09 -34.64
N PRO A 20 25.69 -17.33 -35.75
CA PRO A 20 25.80 -15.88 -35.78
C PRO A 20 24.49 -15.10 -36.09
N SER A 21 24.62 -13.77 -35.98
CA SER A 21 23.90 -12.62 -36.59
C SER A 21 23.25 -12.87 -37.96
N GLY A 22 22.25 -12.14 -38.44
CA GLY A 22 21.58 -10.89 -38.08
C GLY A 22 20.70 -10.45 -39.28
N ASP A 23 19.89 -9.39 -39.08
CA ASP A 23 19.25 -8.51 -40.09
C ASP A 23 18.26 -9.13 -41.13
N SER A 24 17.34 -8.43 -41.80
CA SER A 24 16.46 -7.28 -41.56
C SER A 24 15.50 -7.20 -42.79
N PHE A 25 14.45 -6.34 -42.71
CA PHE A 25 13.68 -5.72 -43.81
C PHE A 25 12.42 -6.35 -44.47
N SER A 26 11.37 -5.51 -44.41
CA SER A 26 10.51 -4.97 -45.47
C SER A 26 9.32 -5.78 -46.05
N SER A 27 8.14 -5.23 -45.74
CA SER A 27 7.04 -4.83 -46.65
C SER A 27 6.98 -5.40 -48.07
N ALA A 28 5.83 -5.98 -48.42
CA ALA A 28 5.32 -5.97 -49.78
C ALA A 28 3.78 -5.86 -49.76
N SER A 29 3.30 -4.83 -50.45
CA SER A 29 1.92 -4.60 -50.86
C SER A 29 1.69 -5.17 -52.26
N THR A 30 0.58 -5.87 -52.50
CA THR A 30 -0.05 -5.94 -53.82
C THR A 30 -1.53 -6.27 -53.75
N SER A 31 -2.21 -5.88 -54.81
CA SER A 31 -3.58 -5.42 -54.97
C SER A 31 -4.57 -6.42 -55.59
N GLN A 32 -5.87 -6.15 -55.33
CA GLN A 32 -7.07 -6.29 -56.19
C GLN A 32 -7.46 -7.64 -56.84
N SER A 33 -8.70 -8.10 -56.56
CA SER A 33 -9.81 -8.16 -57.55
C SER A 33 -11.15 -8.67 -56.96
N ASP A 34 -12.17 -7.82 -57.05
CA ASP A 34 -13.58 -7.97 -57.48
C ASP A 34 -14.62 -8.99 -56.93
N HIS A 35 -15.78 -8.39 -56.60
CA HIS A 35 -17.20 -8.80 -56.73
C HIS A 35 -17.76 -10.02 -55.97
N SER A 36 -18.64 -9.76 -54.99
CA SER A 36 -20.10 -9.65 -55.20
C SER A 36 -20.90 -9.69 -53.88
N THR A 37 -22.02 -8.98 -53.91
CA THR A 37 -23.00 -8.72 -52.85
C THR A 37 -23.75 -9.96 -52.37
N HIS A 38 -23.84 -10.16 -51.05
CA HIS A 38 -25.07 -10.58 -50.38
C HIS A 38 -25.10 -10.09 -48.92
N THR A 39 -25.92 -9.08 -48.70
CA THR A 39 -26.30 -8.55 -47.38
C THR A 39 -27.23 -9.54 -46.68
N LYS A 40 -26.81 -10.06 -45.52
CA LYS A 40 -27.69 -10.48 -44.43
C LYS A 40 -27.14 -10.02 -43.09
N SER A 41 -28.05 -9.42 -42.34
CA SER A 41 -27.98 -8.64 -41.12
C SER A 41 -27.16 -9.26 -39.98
N ALA A 42 -26.19 -8.51 -39.46
CA ALA A 42 -25.66 -8.69 -38.12
C ALA A 42 -26.56 -7.95 -37.13
N SER A 43 -27.11 -8.67 -36.15
CA SER A 43 -27.83 -8.10 -35.02
C SER A 43 -26.88 -7.24 -34.19
N ALA A 44 -27.22 -5.96 -34.08
CA ALA A 44 -26.51 -4.98 -33.27
C ALA A 44 -26.58 -5.37 -31.78
N LEU A 45 -25.43 -5.69 -31.20
CA LEU A 45 -25.19 -5.52 -29.76
C LEU A 45 -25.11 -4.02 -29.50
N SER A 46 -26.10 -3.46 -28.78
CA SER A 46 -26.04 -2.05 -28.39
C SER A 46 -24.84 -1.86 -27.46
N SER A 47 -23.99 -0.91 -27.83
CA SER A 47 -23.02 -0.32 -26.93
C SER A 47 -23.77 0.69 -26.09
N ASP A 48 -24.32 0.24 -24.97
CA ASP A 48 -24.90 1.16 -24.01
C ASP A 48 -23.75 1.94 -23.36
N SER A 49 -23.56 3.16 -23.87
CA SER A 49 -22.74 4.19 -23.27
C SER A 49 -23.11 4.36 -21.79
N ILE A 50 -22.12 4.26 -20.92
CA ILE A 50 -22.23 4.31 -19.46
C ILE A 50 -22.75 5.69 -19.02
N SER A 51 -24.05 5.81 -18.73
CA SER A 51 -24.61 6.99 -18.08
C SER A 51 -24.29 6.98 -16.58
N THR A 52 -23.60 8.01 -16.11
CA THR A 52 -23.26 8.27 -14.70
C THR A 52 -24.16 9.37 -14.11
N SER A 53 -25.35 9.58 -14.65
CA SER A 53 -26.26 10.64 -14.17
C SER A 53 -26.68 10.41 -12.72
N ALA A 54 -26.59 11.46 -11.89
CA ALA A 54 -27.01 11.49 -10.49
C ALA A 54 -28.46 10.98 -10.29
N ASP A 55 -29.28 11.09 -11.33
CA ASP A 55 -30.69 10.69 -11.34
C ASP A 55 -30.94 9.18 -11.17
N ASN A 56 -29.89 8.35 -11.30
CA ASN A 56 -30.02 6.89 -11.16
C ASN A 56 -29.78 6.36 -9.74
N PHE A 57 -29.47 7.22 -8.75
CA PHE A 57 -29.12 6.80 -7.38
C PHE A 57 -30.19 7.17 -6.35
N SER A 58 -30.28 6.41 -5.24
CA SER A 58 -31.18 6.70 -4.11
C SER A 58 -30.86 8.06 -3.43
N PRO A 59 -31.86 8.80 -2.92
CA PRO A 59 -31.66 10.05 -2.18
C PRO A 59 -30.63 9.97 -1.03
N ASP A 60 -30.59 8.86 -0.30
CA ASP A 60 -29.64 8.67 0.82
C ASP A 60 -28.20 8.57 0.30
N LEU A 61 -28.00 7.85 -0.81
CA LEU A 61 -26.72 7.80 -1.51
C LEU A 61 -26.41 9.12 -2.23
N ARG A 62 -27.39 9.91 -2.67
CA ARG A 62 -27.15 11.26 -3.22
C ARG A 62 -26.69 12.26 -2.15
N SER A 63 -27.21 12.16 -0.93
CA SER A 63 -26.81 13.01 0.20
C SER A 63 -25.37 12.75 0.65
N ILE A 64 -24.90 11.53 0.42
CA ILE A 64 -23.49 11.20 0.37
C ILE A 64 -22.94 11.87 -0.91
N LEU A 65 -23.27 11.42 -2.11
CA LEU A 65 -22.51 11.73 -3.32
C LEU A 65 -22.53 13.20 -3.87
N TRP A 66 -23.39 14.11 -3.40
CA TRP A 66 -23.52 15.46 -3.98
C TRP A 66 -23.78 16.55 -2.94
N THR A 67 -22.96 17.60 -2.93
CA THR A 67 -23.28 18.88 -2.27
C THR A 67 -24.07 19.75 -3.25
N GLU A 68 -25.28 20.16 -2.90
CA GLU A 68 -26.01 21.21 -3.64
C GLU A 68 -25.27 22.55 -3.51
N GLU A 69 -24.39 22.87 -4.46
CA GLU A 69 -24.07 24.26 -4.76
C GLU A 69 -24.28 24.54 -6.25
N THR A 70 -25.25 25.41 -6.49
CA THR A 70 -25.71 25.91 -7.77
C THR A 70 -24.60 26.66 -8.53
N SER A 71 -24.31 26.23 -9.76
CA SER A 71 -23.83 27.14 -10.81
C SER A 71 -24.03 26.50 -12.19
N THR A 72 -24.89 27.11 -12.98
CA THR A 72 -25.20 26.75 -14.36
C THR A 72 -24.04 27.11 -15.29
N ALA A 73 -23.17 26.15 -15.62
CA ALA A 73 -22.44 26.09 -16.90
C ALA A 73 -21.65 24.76 -17.06
N ASN A 74 -21.93 24.05 -18.17
CA ASN A 74 -21.17 22.95 -18.80
C ASN A 74 -21.45 21.50 -18.31
N PRO A 75 -21.99 20.58 -19.15
CA PRO A 75 -22.43 19.25 -18.75
C PRO A 75 -21.32 18.18 -18.89
N TYR A 76 -20.13 18.47 -18.35
CA TYR A 76 -19.11 17.44 -18.12
C TYR A 76 -19.07 17.15 -16.63
N VAL A 77 -19.59 15.98 -16.28
CA VAL A 77 -19.72 15.37 -14.94
C VAL A 77 -18.61 15.82 -13.97
N THR A 78 -18.98 16.71 -13.04
CA THR A 78 -18.17 17.11 -11.88
C THR A 78 -18.47 16.17 -10.70
N CYS A 79 -17.44 15.87 -9.91
CA CYS A 79 -17.47 15.19 -8.60
C CYS A 79 -17.58 13.65 -8.55
N LEU A 80 -16.40 13.04 -8.36
CA LEU A 80 -16.13 11.79 -7.62
C LEU A 80 -14.64 11.75 -7.24
N VAL A 81 -13.83 12.56 -7.94
CA VAL A 81 -12.45 12.92 -7.58
C VAL A 81 -12.47 14.39 -7.21
N VAL A 82 -11.96 14.74 -6.03
CA VAL A 82 -11.72 16.14 -5.63
C VAL A 82 -10.84 16.80 -6.70
N GLN A 83 -11.01 18.10 -6.93
CA GLN A 83 -10.36 18.85 -8.02
C GLN A 83 -8.89 18.42 -8.29
N PRO A 84 -8.45 18.35 -9.56
CA PRO A 84 -7.08 17.92 -9.93
C PRO A 84 -5.93 18.67 -9.25
N SER A 85 -6.20 19.81 -8.62
CA SER A 85 -5.25 20.63 -7.86
C SER A 85 -4.87 20.05 -6.49
N GLU A 86 -5.60 19.05 -5.96
CA GLU A 86 -5.39 18.55 -4.58
C GLU A 86 -4.97 17.06 -4.51
N VAL A 87 -4.84 16.41 -5.66
CA VAL A 87 -4.62 14.95 -5.80
C VAL A 87 -3.27 14.49 -5.23
N VAL A 88 -2.36 15.42 -4.98
CA VAL A 88 -1.06 15.13 -4.39
C VAL A 88 -1.05 15.28 -2.87
N HIS A 89 -2.19 15.43 -2.18
CA HIS A 89 -2.16 15.66 -0.73
C HIS A 89 -1.59 14.48 0.08
N ILE A 90 -2.01 13.23 -0.16
CA ILE A 90 -1.42 12.06 0.56
C ILE A 90 0.05 11.86 0.20
N PHE A 91 0.41 12.12 -1.07
CA PHE A 91 1.75 11.85 -1.60
C PHE A 91 2.78 12.95 -1.31
N VAL A 92 2.36 14.23 -1.32
CA VAL A 92 3.20 15.40 -1.04
C VAL A 92 3.16 15.78 0.44
N LEU A 93 2.06 15.61 1.18
CA LEU A 93 2.09 15.81 2.63
C LEU A 93 2.80 14.66 3.37
N GLY A 94 2.79 13.42 2.90
CA GLY A 94 3.65 12.37 3.48
C GLY A 94 5.14 12.69 3.32
N ILE A 95 5.53 13.31 2.20
CA ILE A 95 6.90 13.79 1.95
C ILE A 95 7.18 15.07 2.78
N ALA A 96 6.24 16.01 2.83
CA ALA A 96 6.40 17.29 3.54
C ALA A 96 6.29 17.15 5.05
N ALA A 97 5.47 16.25 5.61
CA ALA A 97 5.35 16.01 7.05
C ALA A 97 6.62 15.38 7.64
N HIS A 98 7.39 14.64 6.84
CA HIS A 98 8.71 14.16 7.23
C HIS A 98 9.82 15.22 7.11
N ASP A 99 9.62 16.27 6.30
CA ASP A 99 10.56 17.39 6.16
C ASP A 99 10.13 18.64 6.97
N HIS A 100 8.91 18.69 7.52
CA HIS A 100 8.32 19.81 8.26
C HIS A 100 7.68 19.38 9.61
N GLU A 101 8.49 18.90 10.55
CA GLU A 101 8.29 19.36 11.93
C GLU A 101 8.87 20.78 12.03
N THR A 102 8.12 21.76 11.54
CA THR A 102 8.37 23.16 11.91
C THR A 102 7.04 23.84 12.20
N ILE A 103 6.83 23.95 13.50
CA ILE A 103 5.74 24.58 14.23
C ILE A 103 5.47 26.01 13.72
N LEU A 104 4.20 26.33 13.50
CA LEU A 104 3.69 27.70 13.35
C LEU A 104 4.04 28.51 14.61
N PRO A 105 4.66 29.71 14.51
CA PRO A 105 5.02 30.48 15.69
C PRO A 105 3.76 31.08 16.34
N PHE A 106 3.55 30.74 17.61
CA PHE A 106 2.69 31.47 18.53
C PHE A 106 3.35 32.83 18.83
N GLU A 107 2.65 33.93 18.53
CA GLU A 107 3.07 35.29 18.89
C GLU A 107 3.09 35.45 20.41
N GLY A 108 4.29 35.67 20.96
CA GLY A 108 4.52 35.99 22.35
C GLY A 108 5.35 37.27 22.48
N ASN A 109 4.67 38.38 22.78
CA ASN A 109 5.23 39.69 23.13
C ASN A 109 6.46 39.60 24.06
N ARG A 110 7.59 40.23 23.68
CA ARG A 110 8.36 41.09 24.59
C ARG A 110 9.46 41.93 23.92
N MET A 111 9.27 43.24 24.10
CA MET A 111 10.22 44.30 24.46
C MET A 111 11.47 44.58 23.59
N LYS A 112 11.48 45.86 23.17
CA LYS A 112 12.51 46.61 22.47
C LYS A 112 13.74 46.81 23.36
N GLU A 113 14.94 46.65 22.80
CA GLU A 113 16.15 47.32 23.27
C GLU A 113 16.84 48.03 22.10
N GLU A 114 17.18 49.31 22.32
CA GLU A 114 17.94 50.18 21.43
C GLU A 114 19.45 50.14 21.77
N PRO A 115 20.34 50.58 20.86
CA PRO A 115 21.78 50.31 20.94
C PRO A 115 22.64 51.49 21.43
N ASN A 116 23.94 51.17 21.57
CA ASN A 116 25.15 52.00 21.68
C ASN A 116 25.67 52.42 23.07
N ARG A 117 26.95 52.08 23.32
CA ARG A 117 28.05 53.07 23.46
C ARG A 117 29.44 52.43 23.36
N ARG A 118 30.33 53.16 22.67
CA ARG A 118 31.79 53.01 22.53
C ARG A 118 32.52 53.14 23.88
N THR A 119 33.73 52.59 24.00
CA THR A 119 35.00 53.36 24.06
C THR A 119 36.23 52.46 24.21
N ASP A 120 37.35 53.02 23.74
CA ASP A 120 38.69 52.51 23.52
C ASP A 120 39.43 51.99 24.77
N ASP A 121 40.43 51.13 24.58
CA ASP A 121 41.83 51.53 24.82
C ASP A 121 42.84 50.45 24.41
N ALA A 122 43.92 50.91 23.79
CA ALA A 122 45.01 50.15 23.21
C ALA A 122 46.31 50.31 24.00
N LEU A 123 47.24 49.37 23.75
CA LEU A 123 48.69 49.40 23.99
C LEU A 123 49.18 49.17 25.44
N HIS A 124 49.97 48.12 25.64
CA HIS A 124 51.45 48.16 25.61
C HIS A 124 52.05 46.99 26.43
N CYS A 125 52.80 46.08 25.81
CA CYS A 125 54.18 45.74 26.22
C CYS A 125 54.75 44.61 25.33
N GLN A 126 55.92 44.87 24.76
CA GLN A 126 56.69 43.95 23.93
C GLN A 126 57.84 43.33 24.73
N ARG A 127 58.20 42.09 24.34
CA ARG A 127 59.51 41.39 24.47
C ARG A 127 59.89 40.86 25.86
N TYR A 128 60.06 39.53 25.96
CA TYR A 128 61.38 38.90 26.12
C TYR A 128 61.30 37.38 25.84
N GLN A 129 62.36 36.88 25.18
CA GLN A 129 62.90 35.52 25.17
C GLN A 129 62.19 34.40 24.39
N ALA A 130 62.68 34.24 23.16
CA ALA A 130 62.78 32.98 22.46
C ALA A 130 63.91 32.13 23.09
N GLU A 131 63.55 31.02 23.72
CA GLU A 131 64.35 29.79 23.88
C GLU A 131 63.43 28.74 24.53
N GLY A 132 62.79 27.91 23.69
CA GLY A 132 61.75 26.95 24.11
C GLY A 132 60.88 26.40 22.97
N PHE A 133 61.03 26.94 21.76
CA PHE A 133 60.37 26.48 20.54
C PHE A 133 61.00 25.19 20.01
N ARG A 134 60.66 24.05 20.64
CA ARG A 134 60.63 22.73 19.98
C ARG A 134 60.01 21.59 20.79
N VAL A 135 59.55 21.83 22.02
CA VAL A 135 58.85 20.82 22.85
C VAL A 135 57.44 21.29 23.30
N ALA A 136 57.12 22.58 23.14
CA ALA A 136 55.80 23.13 23.46
C ALA A 136 54.76 22.92 22.33
N ASP A 137 55.20 22.81 21.08
CA ASP A 137 54.30 22.71 19.91
C ASP A 137 53.59 21.35 19.82
N GLU A 138 54.31 20.24 20.05
CA GLU A 138 53.71 18.90 19.98
C GLU A 138 52.72 18.60 21.13
N LYS A 139 52.92 19.22 22.30
CA LYS A 139 51.97 19.11 23.42
C LYS A 139 50.73 19.97 23.18
N GLN A 140 50.89 21.19 22.67
CA GLN A 140 49.78 22.06 22.33
C GLN A 140 48.96 21.49 21.17
N GLU A 141 49.60 20.96 20.12
CA GLU A 141 48.93 20.24 19.03
C GLU A 141 48.21 18.98 19.52
N ASN A 142 48.79 18.18 20.43
CA ASN A 142 48.10 17.01 20.97
C ASN A 142 46.90 17.39 21.86
N ILE A 143 46.97 18.50 22.59
CA ILE A 143 45.85 18.99 23.40
C ILE A 143 44.74 19.52 22.49
N VAL A 144 45.08 20.28 21.44
CA VAL A 144 44.12 20.75 20.44
C VAL A 144 43.52 19.57 19.69
N ARG A 145 44.31 18.59 19.25
CA ARG A 145 43.79 17.36 18.61
C ARG A 145 42.88 16.56 19.53
N LYS A 146 43.22 16.40 20.82
CA LYS A 146 42.35 15.74 21.81
C LYS A 146 41.07 16.54 22.08
N LYS A 147 41.15 17.87 22.09
CA LYS A 147 39.98 18.75 22.28
C LYS A 147 39.06 18.71 21.06
N VAL A 148 39.62 18.78 19.85
CA VAL A 148 38.91 18.59 18.58
C VAL A 148 38.28 17.21 18.55
N LEU A 149 39.03 16.11 18.84
CA LEU A 149 38.45 14.77 18.91
C LEU A 149 37.28 14.68 19.91
N ARG A 150 37.39 15.37 21.06
CA ARG A 150 36.36 15.38 22.09
C ARG A 150 35.14 16.20 21.69
N GLU A 151 35.31 17.31 20.98
CA GLU A 151 34.24 18.12 20.40
C GLU A 151 33.58 17.39 19.21
N THR A 152 34.36 16.72 18.35
CA THR A 152 33.87 15.86 17.25
C THR A 152 33.14 14.61 17.78
N ASN A 153 33.53 14.08 18.95
CA ASN A 153 32.81 12.99 19.61
C ASN A 153 31.52 13.48 20.27
N LYS A 154 31.51 14.67 20.90
CA LYS A 154 30.28 15.29 21.44
C LYS A 154 29.27 15.65 20.35
N LEU A 155 29.73 16.20 19.22
CA LEU A 155 28.88 16.47 18.06
C LEU A 155 28.30 15.18 17.46
N ALA A 156 29.09 14.10 17.44
CA ALA A 156 28.63 12.80 16.98
C ALA A 156 27.58 12.18 17.91
N GLU A 157 27.73 12.29 19.24
CA GLU A 157 26.71 11.89 20.21
C GLU A 157 25.40 12.68 20.04
N MET A 158 25.47 13.95 19.60
CA MET A 158 24.29 14.77 19.31
C MET A 158 23.60 14.42 17.98
N GLU A 159 24.30 13.72 17.09
CA GLU A 159 23.80 13.31 15.76
C GLU A 159 23.30 11.86 15.70
N GLU A 160 23.37 11.12 16.82
CA GLU A 160 22.86 9.74 16.88
C GLU A 160 21.33 9.68 16.75
N PRO A 161 20.79 8.64 16.08
CA PRO A 161 19.36 8.46 15.98
C PRO A 161 18.74 8.09 17.33
N PRO A 162 17.50 8.52 17.61
CA PRO A 162 16.70 7.90 18.67
C PRO A 162 16.46 6.42 18.32
N LEU A 163 16.72 5.52 19.28
CA LEU A 163 16.60 4.08 19.06
C LEU A 163 15.32 3.54 19.70
N LEU A 164 14.54 2.78 18.93
CA LEU A 164 13.41 2.01 19.45
C LEU A 164 13.87 0.81 20.28
N PRO A 165 13.03 0.26 21.18
CA PRO A 165 13.33 -0.98 21.88
C PRO A 165 13.61 -2.14 20.90
N GLY A 166 14.87 -2.61 20.87
CA GLY A 166 15.33 -3.65 19.93
C GLY A 166 16.11 -3.10 18.72
N GLU A 167 16.09 -1.79 18.51
CA GLU A 167 16.86 -1.12 17.47
C GLU A 167 18.34 -1.00 17.87
N THR A 168 19.24 -1.25 16.92
CA THR A 168 20.69 -1.18 17.13
C THR A 168 21.37 -0.59 15.89
N ILE A 169 22.34 0.31 16.13
CA ILE A 169 23.16 0.89 15.07
C ILE A 169 24.03 -0.21 14.44
N LYS A 170 24.05 -0.26 13.11
CA LYS A 170 24.80 -1.24 12.31
C LYS A 170 25.97 -0.61 11.59
N ASP A 171 25.84 0.64 11.18
CA ASP A 171 26.90 1.40 10.56
C ASP A 171 26.66 2.91 10.71
N MET A 172 27.72 3.69 10.62
CA MET A 172 27.68 5.15 10.71
C MET A 172 28.78 5.76 9.86
N ALA A 173 28.42 6.77 9.06
CA ALA A 173 29.33 7.50 8.21
C ALA A 173 29.19 9.00 8.46
N LYS A 174 30.27 9.63 8.93
CA LYS A 174 30.39 11.08 9.07
C LYS A 174 30.73 11.73 7.73
N ASP A 175 30.52 13.04 7.65
CA ASP A 175 30.84 13.87 6.48
C ASP A 175 30.18 13.38 5.18
N VAL A 176 28.97 12.83 5.28
CA VAL A 176 28.13 12.45 4.14
C VAL A 176 27.29 13.65 3.74
N THR A 177 27.17 13.89 2.44
CA THR A 177 26.36 15.00 1.92
C THR A 177 25.03 14.45 1.43
N TYR A 178 23.92 14.78 2.08
CA TYR A 178 22.59 14.58 1.51
C TYR A 178 22.33 15.64 0.45
N ILE A 179 21.86 15.24 -0.73
CA ILE A 179 21.50 16.14 -1.82
C ILE A 179 19.99 16.29 -1.79
N CYS A 180 19.50 17.22 -0.95
CA CYS A 180 18.08 17.53 -0.89
C CYS A 180 17.66 18.19 -2.22
N PRO A 181 16.68 17.64 -2.95
CA PRO A 181 16.25 18.24 -4.21
C PRO A 181 15.60 19.63 -4.01
N PHE A 182 15.10 19.92 -2.80
CA PHE A 182 14.39 21.16 -2.49
C PHE A 182 15.30 22.24 -1.90
N THR A 183 16.26 21.87 -1.07
CA THR A 183 17.06 22.82 -0.30
C THR A 183 18.58 22.72 -0.54
N GLY A 184 19.01 21.87 -1.47
CA GLY A 184 20.40 21.72 -1.87
C GLY A 184 21.21 20.74 -1.01
N ALA A 185 22.53 20.81 -1.14
CA ALA A 185 23.46 19.91 -0.47
C ALA A 185 23.61 20.27 1.02
N ILE A 186 23.53 19.27 1.89
CA ILE A 186 23.68 19.41 3.35
C ILE A 186 24.62 18.33 3.83
N ARG A 187 25.68 18.68 4.57
CA ARG A 187 26.63 17.69 5.11
C ARG A 187 26.24 17.33 6.54
N GLY A 188 26.35 16.05 6.88
CA GLY A 188 26.02 15.53 8.20
C GLY A 188 26.49 14.10 8.39
N THR A 189 25.85 13.42 9.34
CA THR A 189 26.11 12.02 9.67
C THR A 189 24.97 11.12 9.19
N LEU A 190 25.32 10.07 8.46
CA LEU A 190 24.41 9.03 7.99
C LEU A 190 24.58 7.78 8.85
N THR A 191 23.48 7.32 9.45
CA THR A 191 23.43 6.15 10.33
C THR A 191 22.46 5.11 9.75
N VAL A 192 22.87 3.85 9.79
CA VAL A 192 22.04 2.70 9.41
C VAL A 192 21.82 1.84 10.65
N THR A 193 20.57 1.55 11.00
CA THR A 193 20.22 0.60 12.07
C THR A 193 19.71 -0.72 11.48
N ASN A 194 19.19 -1.62 12.30
CA ASN A 194 18.37 -2.76 11.83
C ASN A 194 16.93 -2.36 11.45
N TYR A 195 16.54 -1.09 11.58
CA TYR A 195 15.18 -0.62 11.29
C TYR A 195 15.12 0.56 10.33
N ARG A 196 16.00 1.57 10.49
CA ARG A 196 15.93 2.84 9.76
C ARG A 196 17.26 3.26 9.14
N LEU A 197 17.14 4.12 8.14
CA LEU A 197 18.17 5.02 7.66
C LEU A 197 17.92 6.38 8.31
N TYR A 198 18.92 6.92 9.00
CA TYR A 198 18.83 8.20 9.67
C TYR A 198 19.96 9.11 9.23
N PHE A 199 19.64 10.32 8.79
CA PHE A 199 20.61 11.35 8.47
C PHE A 199 20.32 12.60 9.29
N LYS A 200 21.34 13.14 9.95
CA LYS A 200 21.22 14.38 10.72
C LYS A 200 22.38 15.31 10.42
N SER A 201 22.06 16.60 10.30
CA SER A 201 23.03 17.67 10.14
C SER A 201 22.72 18.80 11.09
N MET A 202 23.73 19.17 11.88
CA MET A 202 23.71 20.36 12.72
C MET A 202 24.13 21.64 11.98
N GLU A 203 24.35 21.58 10.65
CA GLU A 203 24.72 22.77 9.83
C GLU A 203 23.54 23.74 9.63
N ARG A 204 22.33 23.34 10.02
CA ARG A 204 21.11 24.15 9.98
C ARG A 204 20.49 24.31 11.37
N ASP A 205 19.71 25.38 11.53
CA ASP A 205 18.88 25.63 12.71
C ASP A 205 17.41 25.86 12.26
N PRO A 206 16.45 24.99 12.63
CA PRO A 206 16.65 23.76 13.38
C PRO A 206 17.52 22.72 12.63
N PRO A 207 18.12 21.74 13.33
CA PRO A 207 18.91 20.68 12.71
C PRO A 207 18.13 19.97 11.60
N PHE A 208 18.78 19.72 10.48
CA PHE A 208 18.16 18.96 9.39
C PHE A 208 18.15 17.48 9.77
N VAL A 209 16.97 16.85 9.73
CA VAL A 209 16.78 15.43 10.03
C VAL A 209 16.05 14.78 8.86
N LEU A 210 16.55 13.63 8.43
CA LEU A 210 15.89 12.74 7.49
C LEU A 210 15.84 11.35 8.12
N ASP A 211 14.64 10.90 8.42
CA ASP A 211 14.36 9.59 9.01
C ASP A 211 13.48 8.77 8.06
N ALA A 212 13.95 7.59 7.67
CA ALA A 212 13.21 6.68 6.81
C ALA A 212 13.41 5.23 7.26
N SER A 213 12.31 4.48 7.42
CA SER A 213 12.40 3.05 7.67
C SER A 213 13.11 2.33 6.52
N LEU A 214 13.89 1.29 6.82
CA LEU A 214 14.57 0.51 5.78
C LEU A 214 13.58 -0.26 4.90
N GLY A 215 12.38 -0.55 5.40
CA GLY A 215 11.32 -1.24 4.66
C GLY A 215 10.75 -0.46 3.47
N VAL A 216 10.86 0.88 3.47
CA VAL A 216 10.49 1.71 2.31
C VAL A 216 11.52 1.64 1.19
N ILE A 217 12.75 1.16 1.44
CA ILE A 217 13.78 1.08 0.42
C ILE A 217 13.42 -0.02 -0.59
N ASN A 218 13.30 0.37 -1.86
CA ASN A 218 13.02 -0.56 -2.95
C ASN A 218 14.32 -1.02 -3.63
N ARG A 219 15.26 -0.11 -3.87
CA ARG A 219 16.61 -0.42 -4.39
C ARG A 219 17.66 0.57 -3.92
N VAL A 220 18.91 0.14 -3.89
CA VAL A 220 20.09 0.95 -3.57
C VAL A 220 21.08 0.87 -4.73
N GLU A 221 21.44 2.01 -5.30
CA GLU A 221 22.31 2.13 -6.46
C GLU A 221 23.59 2.90 -6.10
N LYS A 222 24.73 2.48 -6.66
CA LYS A 222 25.99 3.21 -6.51
C LYS A 222 26.07 4.26 -7.62
N ILE A 223 26.24 5.51 -7.23
CA ILE A 223 26.45 6.63 -8.14
C ILE A 223 27.95 6.93 -8.22
N GLY A 224 28.47 7.04 -9.44
CA GLY A 224 29.87 7.35 -9.72
C GLY A 224 30.86 6.24 -9.37
N GLY A 225 32.10 6.44 -9.80
CA GLY A 225 33.20 5.49 -9.67
C GLY A 225 34.57 6.16 -9.58
N ALA A 226 35.63 5.41 -9.85
CA ALA A 226 37.01 5.92 -9.79
C ALA A 226 37.28 7.09 -10.76
N SER A 227 36.49 7.21 -11.83
CA SER A 227 36.58 8.27 -12.84
C SER A 227 35.70 9.49 -12.55
N SER A 228 34.88 9.47 -11.49
CA SER A 228 33.97 10.56 -11.14
C SER A 228 34.74 11.71 -10.50
N ARG A 229 34.87 12.82 -11.23
CA ARG A 229 35.61 14.03 -10.80
C ARG A 229 34.71 15.21 -10.41
N GLY A 230 33.40 15.09 -10.61
CA GLY A 230 32.44 16.15 -10.30
C GLY A 230 32.18 16.26 -8.80
N GLU A 231 31.81 17.45 -8.34
CA GLU A 231 31.33 17.65 -6.97
C GLU A 231 30.09 16.77 -6.70
N ASN A 232 30.04 16.12 -5.53
CA ASN A 232 28.95 15.23 -5.13
C ASN A 232 28.59 14.11 -6.15
N SER A 233 29.53 13.74 -7.03
CA SER A 233 29.31 12.76 -8.11
C SER A 233 29.59 11.31 -7.71
N TYR A 234 30.12 11.07 -6.51
CA TYR A 234 30.40 9.75 -5.96
C TYR A 234 29.52 9.52 -4.74
N GLY A 235 28.64 8.52 -4.77
CA GLY A 235 27.61 8.39 -3.76
C GLY A 235 26.70 7.18 -3.89
N LEU A 236 25.57 7.24 -3.20
CA LEU A 236 24.47 6.28 -3.24
C LEU A 236 23.17 6.99 -3.62
N GLU A 237 22.34 6.28 -4.37
CA GLU A 237 20.95 6.65 -4.64
C GLU A 237 20.03 5.54 -4.13
N ILE A 238 19.03 5.93 -3.35
CA ILE A 238 18.10 5.02 -2.69
C ILE A 238 16.71 5.34 -3.23
N VAL A 239 16.15 4.39 -3.97
CA VAL A 239 14.80 4.54 -4.52
C VAL A 239 13.81 3.94 -3.55
N CYS A 240 12.85 4.75 -3.10
CA CYS A 240 11.91 4.37 -2.05
C CYS A 240 10.51 4.13 -2.61
N LYS A 241 9.70 3.38 -1.84
CA LYS A 241 8.31 3.01 -2.14
C LYS A 241 7.31 4.14 -1.84
N ASP A 242 7.69 5.06 -0.95
CA ASP A 242 6.95 6.24 -0.48
C ASP A 242 7.15 7.46 -1.40
N ILE A 243 7.18 7.23 -2.72
CA ILE A 243 7.16 8.27 -3.76
C ILE A 243 8.38 9.23 -3.78
N ARG A 244 9.44 8.94 -3.01
CA ARG A 244 10.70 9.70 -3.05
C ARG A 244 11.92 8.87 -3.45
N ASN A 245 13.02 9.57 -3.73
CA ASN A 245 14.37 9.03 -3.88
C ASN A 245 15.33 9.85 -3.02
N LEU A 246 16.25 9.18 -2.32
CA LEU A 246 17.24 9.81 -1.45
C LEU A 246 18.63 9.67 -2.07
N ARG A 247 19.40 10.76 -2.13
CA ARG A 247 20.74 10.76 -2.73
C ARG A 247 21.78 11.28 -1.75
N PHE A 248 22.82 10.48 -1.54
CA PHE A 248 23.92 10.78 -0.62
C PHE A 248 25.24 10.75 -1.35
N ALA A 249 26.02 11.82 -1.28
CA ALA A 249 27.39 11.85 -1.75
C ALA A 249 28.38 11.52 -0.62
N HIS A 250 29.39 10.74 -0.97
CA HIS A 250 30.48 10.30 -0.09
C HIS A 250 31.81 10.80 -0.63
N LYS A 251 32.78 11.04 0.25
CA LYS A 251 34.17 11.29 -0.17
C LYS A 251 34.86 9.97 -0.53
N PRO A 252 35.48 9.82 -1.71
CA PRO A 252 36.19 8.60 -2.08
C PRO A 252 37.29 8.20 -1.07
N GLU A 253 37.98 9.21 -0.52
CA GLU A 253 39.03 9.06 0.49
C GLU A 253 38.53 8.46 1.80
N GLY A 254 37.28 8.78 2.18
CA GLY A 254 36.68 8.34 3.44
C GLY A 254 36.29 6.86 3.48
N ARG A 255 36.28 6.18 2.32
CA ARG A 255 35.94 4.75 2.16
C ARG A 255 34.59 4.31 2.79
N THR A 256 33.70 5.24 3.17
CA THR A 256 32.43 4.95 3.85
C THR A 256 31.34 4.40 2.94
N ARG A 257 31.31 4.80 1.65
CA ARG A 257 30.27 4.38 0.68
C ARG A 257 30.09 2.86 0.61
N ARG A 258 31.20 2.11 0.62
CA ARG A 258 31.15 0.64 0.51
C ARG A 258 30.49 0.03 1.74
N SER A 259 30.89 0.45 2.93
CA SER A 259 30.35 -0.04 4.20
C SER A 259 28.85 0.25 4.31
N ILE A 260 28.44 1.50 4.05
CA ILE A 260 27.03 1.91 4.09
C ILE A 260 26.22 1.14 3.04
N PHE A 261 26.72 0.98 1.81
CA PHE A 261 26.03 0.21 0.79
C PHE A 261 25.82 -1.26 1.21
N GLU A 262 26.86 -1.91 1.74
CA GLU A 262 26.78 -3.31 2.17
C GLU A 262 25.80 -3.46 3.35
N ASN A 263 25.79 -2.53 4.31
CA ASN A 263 24.85 -2.54 5.43
C ASN A 263 23.40 -2.22 4.99
N LEU A 264 23.18 -1.26 4.10
CA LEU A 264 21.87 -0.99 3.52
C LEU A 264 21.34 -2.22 2.78
N MET A 265 22.14 -2.82 1.90
CA MET A 265 21.75 -4.03 1.17
C MET A 265 21.46 -5.22 2.09
N LYS A 266 22.05 -5.25 3.29
CA LYS A 266 21.84 -6.30 4.29
C LYS A 266 20.55 -6.08 5.09
N TYR A 267 20.38 -4.89 5.68
CA TYR A 267 19.30 -4.61 6.64
C TYR A 267 18.04 -4.02 6.02
N ALA A 268 18.08 -3.46 4.80
CA ALA A 268 16.87 -3.11 4.05
C ALA A 268 16.22 -4.31 3.36
N PHE A 269 17.00 -5.37 3.13
CA PHE A 269 16.53 -6.60 2.51
C PHE A 269 16.77 -7.83 3.41
N PRO A 270 16.26 -7.85 4.66
CA PRO A 270 16.57 -8.90 5.61
C PRO A 270 16.14 -10.29 5.12
N VAL A 271 14.98 -10.41 4.47
CA VAL A 271 14.49 -11.70 3.93
C VAL A 271 15.46 -12.25 2.88
N SER A 272 15.96 -11.40 1.96
CA SER A 272 16.97 -11.79 0.98
C SER A 272 18.35 -12.15 1.58
N ASN A 273 18.58 -11.81 2.85
CA ASN A 273 19.83 -12.02 3.57
C ASN A 273 19.67 -13.00 4.74
N ASN A 274 18.56 -13.74 4.83
CA ASN A 274 18.25 -14.68 5.92
C ASN A 274 18.30 -14.02 7.32
N LEU A 275 17.90 -12.76 7.40
CA LEU A 275 17.74 -12.01 8.64
C LEU A 275 16.25 -11.85 8.96
N PRO A 276 15.89 -11.71 10.24
CA PRO A 276 14.52 -11.37 10.61
C PRO A 276 14.14 -9.96 10.12
N LEU A 277 12.86 -9.78 9.79
CA LEU A 277 12.26 -8.44 9.70
C LEU A 277 12.27 -7.78 11.07
N PHE A 278 12.36 -6.44 11.11
CA PHE A 278 12.47 -5.70 12.37
C PHE A 278 11.29 -5.91 13.33
N ALA A 279 10.09 -6.19 12.82
CA ALA A 279 8.93 -6.57 13.62
C ALA A 279 9.22 -7.69 14.63
N PHE A 280 10.16 -8.60 14.33
CA PHE A 280 10.56 -9.69 15.22
C PHE A 280 11.62 -9.32 16.26
N GLU A 281 12.28 -8.17 16.09
CA GLU A 281 13.27 -7.62 17.00
C GLU A 281 12.70 -6.51 17.89
N TYR A 282 11.60 -5.89 17.48
CA TYR A 282 10.91 -4.80 18.18
C TYR A 282 10.26 -5.27 19.49
N LYS A 283 10.54 -4.55 20.58
CA LYS A 283 10.22 -4.96 21.96
C LYS A 283 9.36 -3.98 22.74
N GLU A 284 8.82 -2.95 22.10
CA GLU A 284 7.91 -2.04 22.77
C GLU A 284 6.64 -2.76 23.23
N VAL A 285 6.06 -2.28 24.32
CA VAL A 285 4.86 -2.85 24.92
C VAL A 285 3.83 -1.74 25.02
N PHE A 286 2.64 -2.02 24.53
CA PHE A 286 1.53 -1.09 24.53
C PHE A 286 0.46 -1.53 25.55
N PRO A 287 -0.40 -0.60 26.02
CA PRO A 287 -1.49 -0.92 26.94
C PRO A 287 -2.53 -1.88 26.35
N GLU A 288 -2.81 -1.74 25.06
CA GLU A 288 -3.76 -2.57 24.32
C GLU A 288 -3.04 -3.64 23.49
N ASN A 289 -3.83 -4.60 22.98
CA ASN A 289 -3.34 -5.66 22.12
C ASN A 289 -4.20 -5.75 20.86
N GLY A 290 -3.67 -5.21 19.77
CA GLY A 290 -4.31 -5.07 18.47
C GLY A 290 -4.58 -6.39 17.80
N TRP A 291 -3.90 -7.48 18.20
CA TRP A 291 -4.26 -8.84 17.77
C TRP A 291 -5.68 -9.25 18.18
N LYS A 292 -6.28 -8.55 19.13
CA LYS A 292 -7.63 -8.80 19.63
C LYS A 292 -8.68 -7.84 19.06
N VAL A 293 -8.29 -6.92 18.17
CA VAL A 293 -9.24 -5.96 17.58
C VAL A 293 -10.32 -6.67 16.75
N TYR A 294 -9.94 -7.76 16.09
CA TYR A 294 -10.82 -8.53 15.23
C TYR A 294 -11.08 -9.94 15.78
N ASP A 295 -12.33 -10.20 16.11
CA ASP A 295 -12.88 -11.54 16.34
C ASP A 295 -13.91 -11.83 15.23
N PRO A 296 -13.66 -12.81 14.34
CA PRO A 296 -14.59 -13.14 13.26
C PRO A 296 -16.00 -13.47 13.75
N THR A 297 -16.12 -14.16 14.90
CA THR A 297 -17.41 -14.55 15.46
C THR A 297 -18.17 -13.34 16.00
N TRP A 298 -17.46 -12.42 16.65
CA TRP A 298 -18.07 -11.18 17.12
C TRP A 298 -18.53 -10.30 15.96
N GLU A 299 -17.71 -10.15 14.92
CA GLU A 299 -18.06 -9.34 13.75
C GLU A 299 -19.27 -9.91 13.01
N TYR A 300 -19.33 -11.23 12.81
CA TYR A 300 -20.54 -11.86 12.26
C TYR A 300 -21.77 -11.65 13.16
N ARG A 301 -21.61 -11.75 14.49
CA ARG A 301 -22.70 -11.50 15.43
C ARG A 301 -23.20 -10.05 15.38
N ARG A 302 -22.31 -9.07 15.22
CA ARG A 302 -22.68 -7.65 15.05
C ARG A 302 -23.60 -7.46 13.84
N GLN A 303 -23.36 -8.23 12.77
CA GLN A 303 -24.20 -8.25 11.57
C GLN A 303 -25.44 -9.18 11.69
N GLY A 304 -25.70 -9.76 12.86
CA GLY A 304 -26.84 -10.66 13.07
C GLY A 304 -26.63 -12.10 12.57
N ILE A 305 -25.38 -12.54 12.36
CA ILE A 305 -25.04 -13.89 11.86
C ILE A 305 -24.43 -14.75 12.99
N PRO A 306 -24.80 -16.04 13.11
CA PRO A 306 -25.72 -16.80 12.26
C PRO A 306 -27.20 -16.43 12.46
N ASN A 307 -28.01 -16.66 11.45
CA ASN A 307 -29.47 -16.48 11.46
C ASN A 307 -30.18 -17.63 10.70
N GLU A 308 -31.46 -17.45 10.39
CA GLU A 308 -32.25 -18.45 9.67
C GLU A 308 -31.79 -18.70 8.22
N SER A 309 -31.07 -17.76 7.61
CA SER A 309 -30.59 -17.86 6.22
C SER A 309 -29.10 -18.20 6.11
N TRP A 310 -28.29 -17.83 7.10
CA TRP A 310 -26.83 -17.94 7.07
C TRP A 310 -26.27 -18.64 8.30
N ARG A 311 -25.38 -19.60 8.08
CA ARG A 311 -24.68 -20.36 9.13
C ARG A 311 -23.17 -20.10 9.10
N LEU A 312 -22.53 -20.24 10.26
CA LEU A 312 -21.07 -20.29 10.36
C LEU A 312 -20.61 -21.74 10.20
N THR A 313 -19.75 -22.00 9.21
CA THR A 313 -19.09 -23.29 9.04
C THR A 313 -17.66 -23.27 9.60
N LYS A 314 -17.24 -24.43 10.12
CA LYS A 314 -15.86 -24.71 10.57
C LYS A 314 -15.10 -25.61 9.60
N ILE A 315 -15.64 -25.87 8.41
CA ILE A 315 -14.99 -26.72 7.39
C ILE A 315 -13.58 -26.22 7.04
N ASN A 316 -13.32 -24.91 7.18
CA ASN A 316 -12.03 -24.29 6.91
C ASN A 316 -11.21 -23.97 8.17
N GLU A 317 -11.56 -24.50 9.36
CA GLU A 317 -10.84 -24.22 10.62
C GLU A 317 -9.36 -24.62 10.57
N ARG A 318 -9.04 -25.63 9.74
CA ARG A 318 -7.66 -26.08 9.44
C ARG A 318 -7.14 -25.62 8.09
N TYR A 319 -7.88 -24.73 7.43
CA TYR A 319 -7.57 -24.18 6.11
C TYR A 319 -7.47 -25.24 5.00
N GLU A 320 -8.22 -26.34 5.14
CA GLU A 320 -8.22 -27.47 4.20
C GLU A 320 -9.17 -27.25 3.01
N LEU A 321 -10.20 -26.43 3.17
CA LEU A 321 -11.10 -26.06 2.07
C LEU A 321 -10.43 -25.01 1.17
N CYS A 322 -9.83 -23.99 1.80
CA CYS A 322 -9.10 -22.92 1.12
C CYS A 322 -8.04 -22.32 2.06
N ASP A 323 -6.78 -22.46 1.68
CA ASP A 323 -5.60 -22.06 2.47
C ASP A 323 -5.34 -20.54 2.51
N THR A 324 -6.06 -19.79 1.68
CA THR A 324 -6.00 -18.33 1.57
C THR A 324 -7.26 -17.62 2.09
N TYR A 325 -8.20 -18.38 2.66
CA TYR A 325 -9.40 -17.87 3.32
C TYR A 325 -9.30 -17.94 4.85
N PRO A 326 -10.19 -17.23 5.56
CA PRO A 326 -10.23 -17.31 7.00
C PRO A 326 -10.72 -18.67 7.51
N ALA A 327 -10.42 -18.94 8.79
CA ALA A 327 -10.78 -20.20 9.44
C ALA A 327 -12.31 -20.40 9.57
N ILE A 328 -13.06 -19.31 9.78
CA ILE A 328 -14.51 -19.28 9.94
C ILE A 328 -15.12 -18.65 8.70
N LEU A 329 -16.10 -19.33 8.09
CA LEU A 329 -16.81 -18.85 6.90
C LEU A 329 -18.31 -18.80 7.16
N ALA A 330 -18.97 -17.74 6.71
CA ALA A 330 -20.43 -17.63 6.69
C ALA A 330 -20.97 -18.01 5.31
N VAL A 331 -21.88 -18.98 5.29
CA VAL A 331 -22.44 -19.63 4.09
C VAL A 331 -23.96 -19.84 4.24
N PRO A 332 -24.73 -20.04 3.15
CA PRO A 332 -26.17 -20.29 3.26
C PRO A 332 -26.49 -21.51 4.13
N VAL A 333 -27.54 -21.42 4.95
CA VAL A 333 -27.91 -22.43 5.95
C VAL A 333 -28.18 -23.80 5.33
N ASN A 334 -28.76 -23.81 4.13
CA ASN A 334 -29.24 -25.00 3.42
C ASN A 334 -28.16 -25.69 2.57
N ILE A 335 -26.93 -25.16 2.55
CA ILE A 335 -25.80 -25.79 1.87
C ILE A 335 -24.96 -26.56 2.88
N PRO A 336 -24.85 -27.89 2.78
CA PRO A 336 -24.00 -28.69 3.67
C PRO A 336 -22.51 -28.58 3.29
N ASP A 337 -21.64 -28.87 4.26
CA ASP A 337 -20.18 -28.76 4.10
C ASP A 337 -19.61 -29.61 2.94
N GLU A 338 -20.21 -30.77 2.63
CA GLU A 338 -19.80 -31.61 1.50
C GLU A 338 -20.05 -30.93 0.14
N GLU A 339 -21.13 -30.15 0.01
CA GLU A 339 -21.37 -29.36 -1.20
C GLU A 339 -20.37 -28.21 -1.31
N LEU A 340 -19.95 -27.60 -0.20
CA LEU A 340 -18.90 -26.57 -0.21
C LEU A 340 -17.59 -27.08 -0.82
N ARG A 341 -17.21 -28.35 -0.57
CA ARG A 341 -16.01 -28.95 -1.19
C ARG A 341 -16.11 -29.02 -2.71
N ARG A 342 -17.31 -29.30 -3.23
CA ARG A 342 -17.57 -29.35 -4.67
C ARG A 342 -17.55 -27.96 -5.29
N VAL A 343 -18.15 -26.97 -4.63
CA VAL A 343 -18.05 -25.55 -5.04
C VAL A 343 -16.58 -25.09 -5.04
N ALA A 344 -15.81 -25.46 -4.01
CA ALA A 344 -14.38 -25.12 -3.93
C ALA A 344 -13.57 -25.73 -5.08
N SER A 345 -13.92 -26.91 -5.57
CA SER A 345 -13.25 -27.49 -6.75
C SER A 345 -13.51 -26.72 -8.05
N PHE A 346 -14.59 -25.94 -8.11
CA PHE A 346 -14.98 -25.14 -9.27
C PHE A 346 -14.55 -23.67 -9.16
N ARG A 347 -14.18 -23.19 -7.98
CA ARG A 347 -13.72 -21.82 -7.76
C ARG A 347 -12.19 -21.80 -7.67
N SER A 348 -11.56 -20.88 -8.41
CA SER A 348 -10.09 -20.78 -8.43
C SER A 348 -9.50 -20.74 -7.01
N ARG A 349 -8.57 -21.65 -6.71
CA ARG A 349 -7.93 -21.78 -5.38
C ARG A 349 -8.89 -22.11 -4.22
N GLY A 350 -10.07 -22.66 -4.51
CA GLY A 350 -11.05 -23.01 -3.48
C GLY A 350 -11.76 -21.81 -2.84
N ARG A 351 -11.61 -20.60 -3.40
CA ARG A 351 -12.17 -19.36 -2.84
C ARG A 351 -13.65 -19.22 -3.21
N ILE A 352 -14.48 -20.04 -2.56
CA ILE A 352 -15.93 -20.10 -2.76
C ILE A 352 -16.63 -18.80 -2.37
N PRO A 353 -17.84 -18.51 -2.86
CA PRO A 353 -18.59 -17.34 -2.40
C PRO A 353 -18.93 -17.45 -0.91
N VAL A 354 -18.50 -16.47 -0.14
CA VAL A 354 -18.78 -16.39 1.31
C VAL A 354 -19.22 -14.98 1.69
N LEU A 355 -20.00 -14.89 2.77
CA LEU A 355 -20.55 -13.62 3.24
C LEU A 355 -19.47 -12.68 3.75
N SER A 356 -19.46 -11.47 3.18
CA SER A 356 -18.67 -10.32 3.65
C SER A 356 -19.54 -9.40 4.51
N TRP A 357 -20.75 -9.07 4.03
CA TRP A 357 -21.70 -8.20 4.73
C TRP A 357 -23.16 -8.53 4.41
N ILE A 358 -24.05 -8.25 5.35
CA ILE A 358 -25.51 -8.39 5.21
C ILE A 358 -26.20 -7.11 5.67
N HIS A 359 -27.18 -6.65 4.89
CA HIS A 359 -27.98 -5.48 5.21
C HIS A 359 -28.92 -5.78 6.40
N PRO A 360 -28.95 -4.92 7.44
CA PRO A 360 -29.70 -5.20 8.67
C PRO A 360 -31.20 -5.37 8.44
N GLU A 361 -31.79 -4.57 7.55
CA GLU A 361 -33.24 -4.65 7.26
C GLU A 361 -33.59 -5.59 6.09
N SER A 362 -33.04 -5.36 4.90
CA SER A 362 -33.44 -6.07 3.68
C SER A 362 -32.91 -7.50 3.57
N GLN A 363 -31.91 -7.86 4.38
CA GLN A 363 -31.16 -9.12 4.27
C GLN A 363 -30.42 -9.29 2.93
N ALA A 364 -30.29 -8.23 2.12
CA ALA A 364 -29.44 -8.22 0.94
C ALA A 364 -27.96 -8.39 1.34
N THR A 365 -27.22 -9.24 0.65
CA THR A 365 -25.86 -9.62 1.05
C THR A 365 -24.81 -9.25 0.03
N ILE A 366 -23.62 -8.89 0.51
CA ILE A 366 -22.39 -8.87 -0.27
C ILE A 366 -21.63 -10.17 0.02
N THR A 367 -21.46 -10.99 -1.01
CA THR A 367 -20.61 -12.18 -0.96
C THR A 367 -19.38 -12.01 -1.86
N ARG A 368 -18.28 -12.68 -1.53
CA ARG A 368 -17.02 -12.57 -2.28
C ARG A 368 -16.41 -13.91 -2.62
N CYS A 369 -15.81 -14.03 -3.81
CA CYS A 369 -15.15 -15.24 -4.29
C CYS A 369 -14.02 -14.96 -5.29
N SER A 370 -13.40 -16.03 -5.78
CA SER A 370 -12.61 -16.01 -7.02
C SER A 370 -13.47 -16.32 -8.26
N GLN A 371 -12.88 -16.22 -9.45
CA GLN A 371 -13.53 -16.64 -10.69
C GLN A 371 -13.93 -18.13 -10.69
N PRO A 372 -14.97 -18.50 -11.45
CA PRO A 372 -15.30 -19.89 -11.74
C PRO A 372 -14.31 -20.53 -12.75
N MET A 373 -14.11 -21.83 -12.66
CA MET A 373 -13.19 -22.64 -13.50
C MET A 373 -13.92 -23.21 -14.73
N VAL A 374 -14.53 -22.31 -15.51
CA VAL A 374 -15.34 -22.63 -16.70
C VAL A 374 -14.48 -23.20 -17.83
N GLY A 375 -13.36 -22.53 -18.12
CA GLY A 375 -12.46 -22.86 -19.21
C GLY A 375 -13.06 -22.72 -20.61
N VAL A 376 -12.27 -23.07 -21.62
CA VAL A 376 -12.68 -23.03 -23.04
C VAL A 376 -13.84 -23.97 -23.36
N SER A 377 -13.96 -25.08 -22.63
CA SER A 377 -15.00 -26.09 -22.84
C SER A 377 -16.35 -25.73 -22.21
N GLY A 378 -16.48 -24.57 -21.57
CA GLY A 378 -17.75 -24.14 -20.98
C GLY A 378 -18.19 -25.03 -19.82
N LYS A 379 -17.26 -25.49 -18.97
CA LYS A 379 -17.61 -26.34 -17.82
C LYS A 379 -18.55 -25.61 -16.87
N ARG A 380 -19.47 -26.38 -16.31
CA ARG A 380 -20.47 -25.94 -15.34
C ARG A 380 -20.32 -26.75 -14.06
N SER A 381 -20.80 -26.19 -12.95
CA SER A 381 -20.86 -26.86 -11.66
C SER A 381 -22.29 -26.73 -11.13
N LYS A 382 -23.00 -27.85 -11.06
CA LYS A 382 -24.37 -27.89 -10.54
C LYS A 382 -24.40 -27.39 -9.09
N GLU A 383 -23.38 -27.72 -8.32
CA GLU A 383 -23.24 -27.27 -6.94
C GLU A 383 -22.97 -25.77 -6.84
N ASP A 384 -22.15 -25.17 -7.73
CA ASP A 384 -21.92 -23.71 -7.73
C ASP A 384 -23.18 -22.94 -8.16
N GLU A 385 -23.87 -23.41 -9.20
CA GLU A 385 -25.15 -22.84 -9.65
C GLU A 385 -26.21 -22.90 -8.52
N LYS A 386 -26.35 -24.05 -7.86
CA LYS A 386 -27.22 -24.21 -6.69
C LYS A 386 -26.78 -23.30 -5.54
N TYR A 387 -25.48 -23.11 -5.36
CA TYR A 387 -24.94 -22.26 -4.30
C TYR A 387 -25.32 -20.79 -4.49
N LEU A 388 -25.17 -20.26 -5.70
CA LEU A 388 -25.59 -18.89 -6.02
C LEU A 388 -27.11 -18.73 -5.95
N GLN A 389 -27.87 -19.75 -6.34
CA GLN A 389 -29.32 -19.79 -6.13
C GLN A 389 -29.66 -19.71 -4.63
N ALA A 390 -28.97 -20.45 -3.76
CA ALA A 390 -29.19 -20.40 -2.32
C ALA A 390 -28.86 -19.03 -1.69
N ILE A 391 -27.86 -18.31 -2.22
CA ILE A 391 -27.57 -16.92 -1.81
C ILE A 391 -28.75 -16.01 -2.19
N MET A 392 -29.31 -16.18 -3.39
CA MET A 392 -30.47 -15.42 -3.82
C MET A 392 -31.70 -15.74 -2.96
N ASP A 393 -31.98 -17.02 -2.72
CA ASP A 393 -33.13 -17.48 -1.91
C ASP A 393 -33.03 -17.02 -0.44
N SER A 394 -31.83 -16.66 0.02
CA SER A 394 -31.60 -16.10 1.36
C SER A 394 -32.08 -14.65 1.50
N ASN A 395 -32.40 -13.98 0.38
CA ASN A 395 -32.96 -12.63 0.33
C ASN A 395 -34.38 -12.67 -0.25
N ALA A 396 -35.39 -12.49 0.59
CA ALA A 396 -36.79 -12.55 0.20
C ALA A 396 -37.25 -11.37 -0.69
N GLN A 397 -36.44 -10.30 -0.81
CA GLN A 397 -36.82 -9.07 -1.51
C GLN A 397 -36.44 -9.05 -2.99
N SER A 398 -35.65 -10.01 -3.49
CA SER A 398 -35.21 -10.02 -4.88
C SER A 398 -35.28 -11.39 -5.53
N HIS A 399 -35.71 -11.41 -6.80
CA HIS A 399 -35.76 -12.61 -7.64
C HIS A 399 -34.56 -12.74 -8.59
N LYS A 400 -33.55 -11.88 -8.42
CA LYS A 400 -32.29 -11.94 -9.16
C LYS A 400 -31.11 -11.69 -8.22
N ILE A 401 -29.93 -12.14 -8.62
CA ILE A 401 -28.66 -11.83 -7.96
C ILE A 401 -27.74 -11.11 -8.95
N PHE A 402 -26.94 -10.14 -8.50
CA PHE A 402 -25.97 -9.47 -9.35
C PHE A 402 -24.57 -10.04 -9.11
N ILE A 403 -23.83 -10.30 -10.18
CA ILE A 403 -22.43 -10.72 -10.11
C ILE A 403 -21.58 -9.58 -10.67
N PHE A 404 -20.73 -9.01 -9.82
CA PHE A 404 -19.80 -7.96 -10.20
C PHE A 404 -18.40 -8.56 -10.38
N ASP A 405 -18.01 -8.76 -11.64
CA ASP A 405 -16.65 -9.09 -12.01
C ASP A 405 -15.84 -7.81 -12.15
N ALA A 406 -14.84 -7.65 -11.27
CA ALA A 406 -14.00 -6.46 -11.26
C ALA A 406 -13.26 -6.21 -12.58
N ARG A 407 -13.07 -7.24 -13.40
CA ARG A 407 -12.20 -7.19 -14.58
C ARG A 407 -12.87 -6.47 -15.75
N PRO A 408 -12.06 -5.94 -16.69
CA PRO A 408 -12.54 -5.73 -18.05
C PRO A 408 -12.97 -7.04 -18.70
N SER A 409 -14.02 -6.99 -19.52
CA SER A 409 -14.56 -8.16 -20.22
C SER A 409 -13.48 -8.93 -21.00
N VAL A 410 -12.60 -8.22 -21.71
CA VAL A 410 -11.47 -8.82 -22.45
C VAL A 410 -10.54 -9.64 -21.56
N ASN A 411 -10.32 -9.20 -20.31
CA ASN A 411 -9.48 -9.90 -19.35
C ASN A 411 -10.19 -11.13 -18.78
N ALA A 412 -11.51 -11.06 -18.59
CA ALA A 412 -12.31 -12.21 -18.17
C ALA A 412 -12.34 -13.30 -19.26
N VAL A 413 -12.49 -12.91 -20.53
CA VAL A 413 -12.38 -13.81 -21.69
C VAL A 413 -10.98 -14.44 -21.79
N ALA A 414 -9.93 -13.64 -21.60
CA ALA A 414 -8.55 -14.17 -21.58
C ALA A 414 -8.33 -15.17 -20.44
N ASN A 415 -8.97 -15.00 -19.28
CA ASN A 415 -8.92 -15.98 -18.20
C ASN A 415 -9.73 -17.25 -18.53
N LYS A 416 -10.85 -17.14 -19.25
CA LYS A 416 -11.61 -18.29 -19.77
C LYS A 416 -10.73 -19.17 -20.66
N ALA A 417 -9.90 -18.56 -21.51
CA ALA A 417 -8.93 -19.28 -22.33
C ALA A 417 -7.87 -20.04 -21.50
N LYS A 418 -7.58 -19.58 -20.27
CA LYS A 418 -6.60 -20.19 -19.34
C LYS A 418 -7.22 -21.16 -18.32
N GLY A 419 -8.51 -21.49 -18.46
CA GLY A 419 -9.21 -22.42 -17.56
C GLY A 419 -10.08 -21.76 -16.50
N GLY A 420 -9.98 -20.45 -16.29
CA GLY A 420 -10.90 -19.66 -15.45
C GLY A 420 -12.17 -19.27 -16.21
N GLY A 421 -12.66 -18.06 -16.01
CA GLY A 421 -13.79 -17.52 -16.76
C GLY A 421 -14.73 -16.68 -15.91
N TYR A 422 -16.00 -16.67 -16.28
CA TYR A 422 -17.08 -15.93 -15.65
C TYR A 422 -18.41 -16.69 -15.85
N GLU A 423 -19.39 -16.37 -15.02
CA GLU A 423 -20.72 -16.93 -14.96
C GLU A 423 -21.53 -16.53 -16.21
N SER A 424 -21.88 -17.49 -17.07
CA SER A 424 -22.70 -17.25 -18.26
C SER A 424 -24.19 -17.22 -17.93
N GLU A 425 -24.96 -16.39 -18.63
CA GLU A 425 -26.42 -16.27 -18.47
C GLU A 425 -27.17 -17.61 -18.60
N ASP A 426 -26.73 -18.50 -19.51
CA ASP A 426 -27.33 -19.83 -19.67
C ASP A 426 -27.14 -20.76 -18.46
N ALA A 427 -26.05 -20.56 -17.71
CA ALA A 427 -25.70 -21.38 -16.56
C ALA A 427 -26.29 -20.82 -15.27
N TYR A 428 -26.31 -19.49 -15.13
CA TYR A 428 -26.79 -18.78 -13.95
C TYR A 428 -27.99 -17.92 -14.34
N GLN A 429 -29.14 -18.58 -14.58
CA GLN A 429 -30.32 -17.95 -15.19
C GLN A 429 -30.90 -16.77 -14.40
N ASN A 430 -30.75 -16.80 -13.07
CA ASN A 430 -31.24 -15.75 -12.17
C ASN A 430 -30.13 -14.74 -11.80
N ALA A 431 -28.98 -14.80 -12.46
CA ALA A 431 -27.85 -13.92 -12.20
C ALA A 431 -27.62 -12.93 -13.34
N GLU A 432 -27.32 -11.68 -12.99
CA GLU A 432 -26.90 -10.64 -13.93
C GLU A 432 -25.43 -10.31 -13.74
N LEU A 433 -24.59 -10.56 -14.75
CA LEU A 433 -23.15 -10.32 -14.68
C LEU A 433 -22.79 -8.93 -15.20
N VAL A 434 -21.97 -8.22 -14.43
CA VAL A 434 -21.48 -6.88 -14.74
C VAL A 434 -19.96 -6.84 -14.65
N PHE A 435 -19.31 -6.36 -15.72
CA PHE A 435 -17.88 -6.05 -15.73
C PHE A 435 -17.64 -4.62 -15.24
N LEU A 436 -16.61 -4.42 -14.41
CA LEU A 436 -16.27 -3.12 -13.80
C LEU A 436 -15.01 -2.47 -14.38
N ASP A 437 -14.37 -3.11 -15.36
CA ASP A 437 -13.23 -2.56 -16.11
C ASP A 437 -11.99 -2.18 -15.26
N ILE A 438 -11.83 -2.78 -14.08
CA ILE A 438 -10.67 -2.55 -13.20
C ILE A 438 -9.50 -3.45 -13.63
N HIS A 439 -8.44 -2.80 -14.11
CA HIS A 439 -7.25 -3.44 -14.66
C HIS A 439 -6.46 -4.29 -13.64
N ASN A 440 -5.52 -5.10 -14.12
CA ASN A 440 -4.74 -6.00 -13.28
C ASN A 440 -3.58 -5.28 -12.56
N ILE A 441 -2.90 -6.02 -11.68
CA ILE A 441 -1.80 -5.52 -10.84
C ILE A 441 -0.65 -4.87 -11.61
N HIS A 442 -0.40 -5.28 -12.86
CA HIS A 442 0.71 -4.76 -13.67
C HIS A 442 0.40 -3.36 -14.20
N VAL A 443 -0.86 -3.13 -14.60
CA VAL A 443 -1.33 -1.80 -15.03
C VAL A 443 -1.29 -0.82 -13.86
N MET A 444 -1.73 -1.24 -12.67
CA MET A 444 -1.70 -0.39 -11.48
C MET A 444 -0.28 -0.03 -11.03
N ARG A 445 0.66 -0.98 -11.14
CA ARG A 445 2.08 -0.70 -10.88
C ARG A 445 2.64 0.34 -11.84
N GLU A 446 2.34 0.19 -13.13
CA GLU A 446 2.82 1.10 -14.17
C GLU A 446 2.23 2.51 -14.01
N SER A 447 0.95 2.60 -13.64
CA SER A 447 0.29 3.87 -13.33
C SER A 447 0.98 4.61 -12.18
N LEU A 448 1.28 3.93 -11.07
CA LEU A 448 2.01 4.53 -9.95
C LEU A 448 3.45 4.93 -10.31
N ARG A 449 4.13 4.14 -11.16
CA ARG A 449 5.48 4.47 -11.63
C ARG A 449 5.47 5.81 -12.38
N LYS A 450 4.53 5.99 -13.32
CA LYS A 450 4.35 7.25 -14.05
C LYS A 450 3.99 8.41 -13.11
N LEU A 451 3.10 8.17 -12.14
CA LEU A 451 2.74 9.18 -11.14
C LEU A 451 3.96 9.66 -10.36
N LYS A 452 4.80 8.75 -9.87
CA LYS A 452 6.03 9.09 -9.16
C LYS A 452 6.95 10.00 -9.98
N GLU A 453 7.06 9.78 -11.29
CA GLU A 453 7.93 10.54 -12.19
C GLU A 453 7.51 12.00 -12.37
N ILE A 454 6.20 12.29 -12.30
CA ILE A 454 5.69 13.65 -12.51
C ILE A 454 5.54 14.44 -11.21
N VAL A 455 5.52 13.78 -10.05
CA VAL A 455 5.32 14.42 -8.74
C VAL A 455 6.62 14.64 -7.95
N TYR A 456 7.67 13.85 -8.20
CA TYR A 456 8.92 13.94 -7.44
C TYR A 456 10.16 13.94 -8.36
N PRO A 457 11.13 14.85 -8.13
CA PRO A 457 11.16 15.83 -7.04
C PRO A 457 10.39 17.12 -7.33
N ASN A 458 10.29 17.55 -8.58
CA ASN A 458 9.69 18.84 -8.94
C ASN A 458 8.52 18.59 -9.89
N ILE A 459 7.40 19.27 -9.63
CA ILE A 459 6.23 19.25 -10.50
C ILE A 459 6.46 20.24 -11.64
N GLU A 460 6.17 19.80 -12.87
CA GLU A 460 6.08 20.69 -14.03
C GLU A 460 4.65 21.24 -14.12
N GLU A 461 4.48 22.50 -13.73
CA GLU A 461 3.18 23.14 -13.56
C GLU A 461 2.44 23.37 -14.90
N THR A 462 3.17 23.64 -15.99
CA THR A 462 2.55 24.02 -17.29
C THR A 462 1.70 22.89 -17.85
N HIS A 463 2.15 21.65 -17.67
CA HIS A 463 1.51 20.45 -18.19
C HIS A 463 0.99 19.55 -17.07
N TRP A 464 0.80 20.05 -15.84
CA TRP A 464 0.38 19.25 -14.68
C TRP A 464 -0.82 18.35 -14.98
N LEU A 465 -1.91 18.92 -15.51
CA LEU A 465 -3.14 18.17 -15.78
C LEU A 465 -2.95 17.08 -16.84
N SER A 466 -2.29 17.39 -17.95
CA SER A 466 -2.02 16.42 -19.02
C SER A 466 -1.04 15.34 -18.59
N ASN A 467 -0.04 15.71 -17.78
CA ASN A 467 0.91 14.76 -17.22
C ASN A 467 0.19 13.80 -16.27
N LEU A 468 -0.64 14.32 -15.37
CA LEU A 468 -1.47 13.54 -14.45
C LEU A 468 -2.42 12.59 -15.18
N GLU A 469 -3.13 13.09 -16.20
CA GLU A 469 -4.01 12.28 -17.05
C GLU A 469 -3.25 11.11 -17.69
N SER A 470 -2.04 11.34 -18.19
CA SER A 470 -1.21 10.30 -18.84
C SER A 470 -0.74 9.16 -17.89
N THR A 471 -0.84 9.37 -16.57
CA THR A 471 -0.58 8.34 -15.56
C THR A 471 -1.74 7.36 -15.43
N HIS A 472 -2.96 7.77 -15.79
CA HIS A 472 -4.22 7.06 -15.54
C HIS A 472 -4.51 6.75 -14.06
N TRP A 473 -3.77 7.33 -13.10
CA TRP A 473 -3.93 7.01 -11.68
C TRP A 473 -5.35 7.32 -11.20
N LEU A 474 -5.81 8.54 -11.44
CA LEU A 474 -7.16 8.99 -11.09
C LEU A 474 -8.26 8.25 -11.85
N GLU A 475 -7.99 7.83 -13.08
CA GLU A 475 -8.93 7.00 -13.85
C GLU A 475 -9.12 5.64 -13.16
N HIS A 476 -8.04 5.03 -12.67
CA HIS A 476 -8.12 3.79 -11.90
C HIS A 476 -8.82 3.97 -10.56
N ILE A 477 -8.52 5.05 -9.81
CA ILE A 477 -9.23 5.39 -8.56
C ILE A 477 -10.74 5.57 -8.82
N LYS A 478 -11.11 6.29 -9.88
CA LYS A 478 -12.50 6.47 -10.33
C LYS A 478 -13.18 5.13 -10.60
N LEU A 479 -12.57 4.23 -11.36
CA LEU A 479 -13.15 2.93 -11.70
C LEU A 479 -13.37 2.05 -10.46
N ILE A 480 -12.43 2.08 -9.50
CA ILE A 480 -12.55 1.35 -8.24
C ILE A 480 -13.72 1.90 -7.41
N LEU A 481 -13.79 3.23 -7.20
CA LEU A 481 -14.88 3.87 -6.46
C LEU A 481 -16.24 3.67 -7.15
N ALA A 482 -16.31 3.84 -8.47
CA ALA A 482 -17.52 3.61 -9.25
C ALA A 482 -18.00 2.15 -9.15
N GLY A 483 -17.08 1.19 -9.18
CA GLY A 483 -17.40 -0.22 -8.96
C GLY A 483 -17.99 -0.48 -7.58
N ALA A 484 -17.36 0.06 -6.53
CA ALA A 484 -17.84 -0.06 -5.15
C ALA A 484 -19.21 0.60 -4.95
N LEU A 485 -19.44 1.74 -5.60
CA LEU A 485 -20.70 2.48 -5.59
C LEU A 485 -21.82 1.69 -6.26
N ARG A 486 -21.57 1.06 -7.41
CA ARG A 486 -22.57 0.18 -8.07
C ARG A 486 -22.96 -1.01 -7.20
N ILE A 487 -21.99 -1.59 -6.49
CA ILE A 487 -22.23 -2.68 -5.53
C ILE A 487 -23.09 -2.16 -4.37
N ALA A 488 -22.72 -1.04 -3.76
CA ALA A 488 -23.45 -0.44 -2.64
C ALA A 488 -24.87 -0.06 -3.03
N ASP A 489 -25.07 0.62 -4.17
CA ASP A 489 -26.39 1.01 -4.66
C ASP A 489 -27.28 -0.21 -4.96
N LYS A 490 -26.73 -1.30 -5.51
CA LYS A 490 -27.51 -2.51 -5.77
C LYS A 490 -28.02 -3.17 -4.48
N VAL A 491 -27.23 -3.10 -3.42
CA VAL A 491 -27.59 -3.63 -2.10
C VAL A 491 -28.54 -2.70 -1.36
N GLU A 492 -28.25 -1.40 -1.33
CA GLU A 492 -29.02 -0.38 -0.59
C GLU A 492 -30.30 0.01 -1.31
N SER A 493 -30.22 0.50 -2.54
CA SER A 493 -31.39 0.96 -3.30
C SER A 493 -32.13 -0.22 -3.94
N GLY A 494 -31.35 -1.15 -4.51
CA GLY A 494 -31.89 -2.31 -5.23
C GLY A 494 -32.34 -3.46 -4.33
N LYS A 495 -32.03 -3.41 -3.03
CA LYS A 495 -32.33 -4.46 -2.03
C LYS A 495 -31.95 -5.86 -2.53
N THR A 496 -30.90 -5.95 -3.36
CA THR A 496 -30.52 -7.15 -4.09
C THR A 496 -29.16 -7.65 -3.63
N SER A 497 -29.05 -8.96 -3.41
CA SER A 497 -27.78 -9.59 -3.06
C SER A 497 -26.81 -9.54 -4.24
N VAL A 498 -25.51 -9.47 -3.92
CA VAL A 498 -24.44 -9.33 -4.88
C VAL A 498 -23.29 -10.32 -4.60
N VAL A 499 -22.69 -10.82 -5.66
CA VAL A 499 -21.46 -11.63 -5.64
C VAL A 499 -20.34 -10.82 -6.27
N VAL A 500 -19.26 -10.58 -5.55
CA VAL A 500 -18.13 -9.78 -6.03
C VAL A 500 -16.92 -10.69 -6.24
N HIS A 501 -16.37 -10.70 -7.45
CA HIS A 501 -15.15 -11.45 -7.72
C HIS A 501 -14.26 -10.75 -8.75
N CYS A 502 -13.08 -11.34 -8.96
CA CYS A 502 -12.17 -10.99 -10.05
C CYS A 502 -11.53 -12.29 -10.54
N SER A 503 -10.23 -12.31 -10.85
CA SER A 503 -9.50 -13.58 -11.11
C SER A 503 -9.30 -14.39 -9.82
N ASP A 504 -8.39 -13.97 -8.94
CA ASP A 504 -8.07 -14.72 -7.71
C ASP A 504 -8.92 -14.33 -6.50
N GLY A 505 -9.67 -13.22 -6.54
CA GLY A 505 -10.56 -12.83 -5.44
C GLY A 505 -9.88 -12.23 -4.19
N TRP A 506 -8.64 -11.75 -4.30
CA TRP A 506 -7.88 -11.16 -3.17
C TRP A 506 -7.30 -9.76 -3.41
N ASP A 507 -7.40 -9.22 -4.62
CA ASP A 507 -6.89 -7.87 -4.96
C ASP A 507 -8.08 -6.91 -5.13
N ARG A 508 -8.59 -6.78 -6.37
CA ARG A 508 -9.75 -5.92 -6.70
C ARG A 508 -11.01 -6.27 -5.92
N THR A 509 -11.23 -7.55 -5.64
CA THR A 509 -12.35 -7.98 -4.80
C THR A 509 -12.25 -7.43 -3.39
N ALA A 510 -11.05 -7.34 -2.80
CA ALA A 510 -10.86 -6.73 -1.49
C ALA A 510 -11.12 -5.22 -1.54
N GLN A 511 -10.63 -4.54 -2.59
CA GLN A 511 -10.92 -3.10 -2.83
C GLN A 511 -12.43 -2.85 -2.88
N LEU A 512 -13.15 -3.58 -3.75
CA LEU A 512 -14.58 -3.38 -3.98
C LEU A 512 -15.42 -3.67 -2.74
N THR A 513 -15.21 -4.83 -2.10
CA THR A 513 -15.97 -5.21 -0.90
C THR A 513 -15.74 -4.21 0.23
N SER A 514 -14.48 -3.93 0.58
CA SER A 514 -14.20 -3.00 1.69
C SER A 514 -14.72 -1.58 1.45
N LEU A 515 -14.64 -1.06 0.23
CA LEU A 515 -15.21 0.26 -0.11
C LEU A 515 -16.74 0.26 -0.05
N SER A 516 -17.41 -0.76 -0.57
CA SER A 516 -18.87 -0.86 -0.45
C SER A 516 -19.30 -0.98 1.00
N LEU A 517 -18.57 -1.72 1.83
CA LEU A 517 -18.82 -1.83 3.27
C LEU A 517 -18.70 -0.47 3.98
N LEU A 518 -17.73 0.38 3.61
CA LEU A 518 -17.60 1.74 4.16
C LEU A 518 -18.77 2.66 3.78
N MET A 519 -19.30 2.49 2.57
CA MET A 519 -20.47 3.24 2.10
C MET A 519 -21.75 2.82 2.84
N LEU A 520 -21.89 1.53 3.15
CA LEU A 520 -23.12 0.94 3.70
C LEU A 520 -23.18 0.91 5.23
N ASP A 521 -22.06 0.73 5.92
CA ASP A 521 -22.05 0.46 7.36
C ASP A 521 -21.17 1.46 8.11
N GLY A 522 -21.84 2.34 8.87
CA GLY A 522 -21.20 3.40 9.66
C GLY A 522 -20.22 2.87 10.72
N TYR A 523 -20.34 1.60 11.13
CA TYR A 523 -19.35 0.97 12.01
C TYR A 523 -17.95 1.05 11.43
N TYR A 524 -17.77 0.70 10.15
CA TYR A 524 -16.45 0.68 9.51
C TYR A 524 -15.84 2.07 9.28
N ARG A 525 -16.61 3.14 9.49
CA ARG A 525 -16.14 4.54 9.45
C ARG A 525 -15.64 5.05 10.81
N THR A 526 -15.79 4.26 11.87
CA THR A 526 -15.09 4.47 13.14
C THR A 526 -13.63 4.02 13.01
N ILE A 527 -12.73 4.50 13.88
CA ILE A 527 -11.33 4.05 13.92
C ILE A 527 -11.33 2.52 14.07
N ARG A 528 -11.91 2.00 15.16
CA ARG A 528 -11.98 0.56 15.46
C ARG A 528 -12.63 -0.26 14.35
N GLY A 529 -13.73 0.24 13.78
CA GLY A 529 -14.38 -0.45 12.69
C GLY A 529 -13.49 -0.51 11.44
N PHE A 530 -12.74 0.54 11.14
CA PHE A 530 -11.79 0.51 10.03
C PHE A 530 -10.64 -0.49 10.28
N GLU A 531 -10.14 -0.58 11.51
CA GLU A 531 -9.17 -1.62 11.89
C GLU A 531 -9.74 -3.02 11.62
N VAL A 532 -10.98 -3.27 12.07
CA VAL A 532 -11.70 -4.52 11.81
C VAL A 532 -11.92 -4.76 10.32
N LEU A 533 -12.23 -3.72 9.53
CA LEU A 533 -12.41 -3.84 8.09
C LEU A 533 -11.13 -4.33 7.39
N VAL A 534 -9.97 -3.77 7.78
CA VAL A 534 -8.66 -4.18 7.24
C VAL A 534 -8.32 -5.60 7.69
N GLU A 535 -8.50 -5.93 8.97
CA GLU A 535 -8.27 -7.28 9.50
C GLU A 535 -9.15 -8.32 8.82
N LYS A 536 -10.41 -7.98 8.57
CA LYS A 536 -11.37 -8.85 7.91
C LYS A 536 -11.09 -8.94 6.41
N GLU A 537 -11.40 -7.89 5.65
CA GLU A 537 -11.53 -7.96 4.18
C GLU A 537 -10.19 -8.03 3.44
N TRP A 538 -9.10 -7.63 4.08
CA TRP A 538 -7.76 -7.63 3.50
C TRP A 538 -6.89 -8.72 4.08
N LEU A 539 -6.71 -8.72 5.40
CA LEU A 539 -5.82 -9.66 6.05
C LEU A 539 -6.44 -11.06 6.03
N SER A 540 -7.53 -11.32 6.77
CA SER A 540 -8.10 -12.66 6.93
C SER A 540 -8.47 -13.30 5.59
N PHE A 541 -8.98 -12.50 4.66
CA PHE A 541 -9.32 -12.92 3.30
C PHE A 541 -8.12 -13.06 2.35
N GLY A 542 -6.89 -12.90 2.82
CA GLY A 542 -5.68 -13.34 2.12
C GLY A 542 -5.22 -12.41 1.00
N HIS A 543 -5.37 -11.09 1.16
CA HIS A 543 -4.58 -10.17 0.35
C HIS A 543 -3.08 -10.44 0.59
N ARG A 544 -2.33 -10.59 -0.49
CA ARG A 544 -0.94 -11.10 -0.44
C ARG A 544 0.07 -9.99 -0.12
N PHE A 545 -0.08 -9.32 1.01
CA PHE A 545 0.71 -8.14 1.40
C PHE A 545 2.23 -8.34 1.22
N GLN A 546 2.79 -9.42 1.78
CA GLN A 546 4.22 -9.75 1.66
C GLN A 546 4.70 -9.77 0.21
N LEU A 547 3.90 -10.30 -0.71
CA LEU A 547 4.23 -10.40 -2.13
C LEU A 547 3.97 -9.07 -2.87
N ARG A 548 2.86 -8.40 -2.58
CA ARG A 548 2.46 -7.13 -3.23
C ARG A 548 3.41 -5.99 -2.88
N VAL A 549 4.00 -6.01 -1.68
CA VAL A 549 4.96 -5.02 -1.20
C VAL A 549 6.41 -5.46 -1.38
N GLY A 550 6.71 -6.75 -1.21
CA GLY A 550 8.07 -7.29 -1.20
C GLY A 550 8.84 -6.90 0.06
N HIS A 551 8.33 -7.24 1.24
CA HIS A 551 8.97 -6.89 2.51
C HIS A 551 10.34 -7.56 2.64
N GLY A 552 11.38 -6.74 2.78
CA GLY A 552 12.75 -7.21 2.94
C GLY A 552 13.31 -8.02 1.77
N ASP A 553 12.71 -7.93 0.58
CA ASP A 553 13.18 -8.60 -0.63
C ASP A 553 13.87 -7.60 -1.58
N LYS A 554 15.10 -7.91 -1.98
CA LYS A 554 15.91 -7.10 -2.90
C LYS A 554 15.43 -7.13 -4.35
N ASN A 555 14.55 -8.07 -4.72
CA ASN A 555 14.03 -8.21 -6.08
C ASN A 555 13.01 -7.11 -6.41
N HIS A 556 13.50 -5.90 -6.65
CA HIS A 556 12.68 -4.73 -6.93
C HIS A 556 11.90 -4.82 -8.26
N ALA A 557 12.28 -5.74 -9.15
CA ALA A 557 11.67 -5.94 -10.47
C ALA A 557 10.57 -7.01 -10.47
N ASP A 558 10.23 -7.57 -9.30
CA ASP A 558 9.19 -8.58 -9.18
C ASP A 558 7.84 -8.08 -9.74
N ALA A 559 7.33 -8.83 -10.72
CA ALA A 559 6.09 -8.51 -11.41
C ALA A 559 4.84 -8.71 -10.53
N ASP A 560 4.97 -9.31 -9.36
CA ASP A 560 3.86 -9.42 -8.40
C ASP A 560 3.70 -8.21 -7.47
N ARG A 561 4.68 -7.29 -7.43
CA ARG A 561 4.57 -6.04 -6.65
C ARG A 561 3.56 -5.09 -7.27
N SER A 562 2.64 -4.55 -6.47
CA SER A 562 1.57 -3.66 -6.97
C SER A 562 0.88 -2.89 -5.85
N PRO A 563 0.51 -1.62 -6.06
CA PRO A 563 -0.03 -0.73 -5.03
C PRO A 563 -1.53 -0.93 -4.75
N VAL A 564 -1.99 -2.18 -4.66
CA VAL A 564 -3.43 -2.49 -4.54
C VAL A 564 -4.03 -1.94 -3.24
N PHE A 565 -3.35 -2.12 -2.10
CA PHE A 565 -3.80 -1.58 -0.82
C PHE A 565 -3.64 -0.05 -0.74
N LEU A 566 -2.60 0.51 -1.37
CA LEU A 566 -2.44 1.97 -1.50
C LEU A 566 -3.61 2.59 -2.27
N GLN A 567 -4.04 1.99 -3.39
CA GLN A 567 -5.23 2.45 -4.12
C GLN A 567 -6.50 2.41 -3.27
N PHE A 568 -6.64 1.41 -2.39
CA PHE A 568 -7.76 1.37 -1.45
C PHE A 568 -7.71 2.54 -0.47
N ILE A 569 -6.56 2.80 0.15
CA ILE A 569 -6.41 3.94 1.08
C ILE A 569 -6.62 5.29 0.36
N ASP A 570 -6.18 5.42 -0.89
CA ASP A 570 -6.49 6.59 -1.73
C ASP A 570 -8.01 6.74 -1.91
N CYS A 571 -8.72 5.69 -2.32
CA CYS A 571 -10.18 5.69 -2.42
C CYS A 571 -10.87 6.06 -1.08
N VAL A 572 -10.36 5.59 0.05
CA VAL A 572 -10.86 5.97 1.39
C VAL A 572 -10.65 7.45 1.64
N TRP A 573 -9.45 7.96 1.34
CA TRP A 573 -9.16 9.39 1.46
C TRP A 573 -10.07 10.25 0.58
N GLN A 574 -10.35 9.85 -0.66
CA GLN A 574 -11.32 10.54 -1.53
C GLN A 574 -12.70 10.66 -0.84
N MET A 575 -13.16 9.60 -0.16
CA MET A 575 -14.40 9.64 0.61
C MET A 575 -14.29 10.56 1.84
N THR A 576 -13.17 10.57 2.56
CA THR A 576 -12.99 11.49 3.70
C THR A 576 -12.99 12.96 3.26
N ARG A 577 -12.52 13.26 2.04
CA ARG A 577 -12.56 14.61 1.49
C ARG A 577 -13.97 15.04 1.11
N GLN A 578 -14.76 14.14 0.52
CA GLN A 578 -16.16 14.41 0.17
C GLN A 578 -17.08 14.41 1.40
N PHE A 579 -16.74 13.62 2.42
CA PHE A 579 -17.49 13.45 3.68
C PHE A 579 -16.65 13.76 4.91
N PRO A 580 -16.27 15.04 5.13
CA PRO A 580 -15.34 15.42 6.19
C PRO A 580 -15.83 15.09 7.60
N THR A 581 -17.13 14.86 7.80
CA THR A 581 -17.76 14.56 9.10
C THR A 581 -18.16 13.10 9.27
N ALA A 582 -18.06 12.27 8.22
CA ALA A 582 -18.59 10.90 8.23
C ALA A 582 -17.61 9.85 8.79
N PHE A 583 -16.33 10.20 8.90
CA PHE A 583 -15.25 9.32 9.36
C PHE A 583 -14.70 9.82 10.71
N GLU A 584 -14.47 8.89 11.63
CA GLU A 584 -13.87 9.20 12.93
C GLU A 584 -12.37 9.47 12.83
N PHE A 585 -11.70 8.86 11.85
CA PHE A 585 -10.28 9.04 11.58
C PHE A 585 -10.03 10.16 10.57
N ASN A 586 -8.82 10.73 10.61
CA ASN A 586 -8.38 11.78 9.70
C ASN A 586 -7.33 11.30 8.67
N GLU A 587 -6.76 12.23 7.91
CA GLU A 587 -5.71 11.94 6.92
C GLU A 587 -4.43 11.37 7.55
N TYR A 588 -4.03 11.86 8.71
CA TYR A 588 -2.82 11.41 9.40
C TYR A 588 -2.91 9.91 9.76
N PHE A 589 -4.08 9.44 10.17
CA PHE A 589 -4.35 8.01 10.36
C PHE A 589 -4.06 7.19 9.09
N LEU A 590 -4.57 7.64 7.94
CA LEU A 590 -4.39 6.95 6.65
C LEU A 590 -2.93 6.95 6.17
N ILE A 591 -2.22 8.07 6.33
CA ILE A 591 -0.79 8.16 6.02
C ILE A 591 0.00 7.20 6.92
N THR A 592 -0.29 7.20 8.21
CA THR A 592 0.37 6.33 9.20
C THR A 592 0.17 4.84 8.85
N ILE A 593 -0.99 4.46 8.28
CA ILE A 593 -1.23 3.10 7.77
C ILE A 593 -0.25 2.78 6.63
N LEU A 594 -0.07 3.71 5.70
CA LEU A 594 0.79 3.54 4.53
C LEU A 594 2.28 3.54 4.88
N ASP A 595 2.71 4.33 5.86
CA ASP A 595 4.08 4.28 6.35
C ASP A 595 4.37 2.91 6.98
N HIS A 596 3.43 2.42 7.79
CA HIS A 596 3.60 1.13 8.45
C HIS A 596 3.32 -0.08 7.56
N LEU A 597 2.63 0.10 6.43
CA LEU A 597 2.59 -0.87 5.33
C LEU A 597 3.99 -1.24 4.88
N TYR A 598 4.90 -0.27 4.77
CA TYR A 598 6.27 -0.52 4.30
C TYR A 598 7.26 -0.78 5.43
N SER A 599 7.09 -0.13 6.59
CA SER A 599 8.10 -0.09 7.65
C SER A 599 8.56 -1.46 8.16
N CYS A 600 7.66 -2.46 8.13
CA CYS A 600 7.84 -3.73 8.83
C CYS A 600 8.20 -3.56 10.32
N LEU A 601 7.74 -2.49 10.96
CA LEU A 601 7.81 -2.30 12.41
C LEU A 601 6.84 -3.24 13.13
N PHE A 602 5.66 -3.45 12.56
CA PHE A 602 4.60 -4.30 13.10
C PHE A 602 4.40 -5.55 12.25
N GLY A 603 3.86 -6.61 12.88
CA GLY A 603 3.52 -7.87 12.21
C GLY A 603 2.27 -7.84 11.32
N THR A 604 1.55 -6.73 11.38
CA THR A 604 0.30 -6.41 10.71
C THR A 604 0.21 -6.82 9.24
N PHE A 605 1.01 -6.17 8.39
CA PHE A 605 0.96 -6.32 6.94
C PHE A 605 1.98 -7.37 6.46
N LEU A 606 2.42 -8.27 7.35
CA LEU A 606 3.30 -9.37 6.99
C LEU A 606 2.50 -10.57 6.47
N CYS A 607 3.24 -11.51 5.87
CA CYS A 607 2.73 -12.75 5.27
C CYS A 607 1.71 -12.50 4.12
N SER A 608 1.05 -13.55 3.63
CA SER A 608 0.09 -13.50 2.52
C SER A 608 -1.26 -14.16 2.80
N SER A 609 -1.48 -14.77 3.97
CA SER A 609 -2.77 -15.33 4.36
C SER A 609 -2.91 -15.43 5.88
N GLU A 610 -4.15 -15.63 6.35
CA GLU A 610 -4.40 -15.93 7.77
C GLU A 610 -3.67 -17.19 8.21
N GLN A 611 -3.68 -18.27 7.40
CA GLN A 611 -2.96 -19.50 7.74
C GLN A 611 -1.47 -19.26 7.96
N GLN A 612 -0.82 -18.49 7.06
CA GLN A 612 0.60 -18.17 7.20
C GLN A 612 0.85 -17.35 8.46
N ARG A 613 0.01 -16.33 8.71
CA ARG A 613 0.07 -15.58 9.96
C ARG A 613 -0.17 -16.50 11.14
N VAL A 614 -1.12 -17.41 11.18
CA VAL A 614 -1.30 -18.30 12.33
C VAL A 614 -0.09 -19.23 12.52
N LYS A 615 0.53 -19.74 11.45
CA LYS A 615 1.71 -20.62 11.55
C LYS A 615 2.95 -19.88 12.05
N GLU A 616 3.25 -18.74 11.44
CA GLU A 616 4.38 -17.90 11.82
C GLU A 616 4.05 -17.23 13.17
N VAL A 617 2.90 -16.57 13.28
CA VAL A 617 2.46 -15.78 14.44
C VAL A 617 2.13 -16.60 15.68
N ARG A 618 1.69 -17.86 15.61
CA ARG A 618 1.62 -18.69 16.85
C ARG A 618 2.99 -18.95 17.46
N GLN A 619 4.06 -18.97 16.66
CA GLN A 619 5.44 -18.96 17.17
C GLN A 619 5.89 -17.55 17.58
N LEU A 620 5.22 -16.50 17.07
CA LEU A 620 5.53 -15.07 17.29
C LEU A 620 4.69 -14.36 18.36
N LEU A 621 3.55 -14.87 18.84
CA LEU A 621 2.80 -14.25 19.96
C LEU A 621 3.66 -14.20 21.24
N ALA A 622 4.75 -14.98 21.29
CA ALA A 622 5.78 -14.91 22.31
C ALA A 622 6.85 -13.81 22.06
N LYS A 623 6.95 -13.23 20.86
CA LYS A 623 8.06 -12.36 20.40
C LYS A 623 7.66 -11.02 19.76
N VAL A 624 6.54 -10.94 19.01
CA VAL A 624 5.99 -9.71 18.42
C VAL A 624 4.88 -9.21 19.33
N LYS A 625 5.23 -8.27 20.22
CA LYS A 625 4.30 -7.77 21.25
C LYS A 625 3.46 -6.59 20.81
N ALA A 626 3.80 -5.97 19.68
CA ALA A 626 3.18 -4.76 19.19
C ALA A 626 2.52 -4.99 17.82
N TRP A 627 1.27 -4.60 17.72
CA TRP A 627 0.48 -4.47 16.51
C TRP A 627 0.36 -2.98 16.17
N TYR A 628 0.33 -2.62 14.89
CA TYR A 628 0.10 -1.24 14.46
C TYR A 628 -1.05 -0.50 15.17
N TRP A 629 -2.24 -1.10 15.32
CA TRP A 629 -3.39 -0.60 16.10
C TRP A 629 -3.05 -0.23 17.55
N ASP A 630 -2.01 -0.84 18.13
CA ASP A 630 -1.57 -0.52 19.49
C ASP A 630 -1.00 0.89 19.59
N CYS A 631 -0.47 1.46 18.49
CA CYS A 631 -0.01 2.84 18.48
C CYS A 631 -1.14 3.83 18.76
N PHE A 632 -2.37 3.54 18.31
CA PHE A 632 -3.52 4.41 18.55
C PHE A 632 -4.06 4.32 19.97
N SER A 633 -3.59 3.35 20.77
CA SER A 633 -3.90 3.31 22.20
C SER A 633 -3.09 4.33 23.01
N ARG A 634 -2.01 4.89 22.45
CA ARG A 634 -1.26 5.94 23.15
C ARG A 634 -2.07 7.24 23.17
N PRO A 635 -2.25 7.91 24.32
CA PRO A 635 -3.10 9.11 24.42
C PRO A 635 -2.64 10.29 23.55
N ASP A 636 -1.34 10.38 23.24
CA ASP A 636 -0.76 11.38 22.35
C ASP A 636 -1.16 11.12 20.89
N VAL A 637 -0.98 9.90 20.39
CA VAL A 637 -1.36 9.52 19.02
C VAL A 637 -2.87 9.49 18.84
N ALA A 638 -3.62 8.98 19.82
CA ALA A 638 -5.08 8.90 19.79
C ALA A 638 -5.74 10.27 19.56
N ARG A 639 -5.15 11.34 20.09
CA ARG A 639 -5.65 12.71 19.90
C ARG A 639 -5.36 13.27 18.52
N GLU A 640 -4.26 12.85 17.91
CA GLU A 640 -3.82 13.34 16.60
C GLU A 640 -4.57 12.68 15.44
N VAL A 641 -5.18 11.51 15.66
CA VAL A 641 -5.81 10.71 14.59
C VAL A 641 -7.33 10.87 14.52
N VAL A 642 -7.95 11.46 15.54
CA VAL A 642 -9.40 11.70 15.60
C VAL A 642 -9.77 12.95 14.81
N SER A 643 -10.78 12.84 13.95
CA SER A 643 -11.34 13.98 13.21
C SER A 643 -12.02 14.97 14.16
N VAL A 644 -11.60 16.24 14.08
CA VAL A 644 -12.12 17.34 14.91
C VAL A 644 -13.51 17.81 14.43
N LEU A 645 -13.90 17.45 13.21
CA LEU A 645 -15.14 17.92 12.55
C LEU A 645 -16.35 17.00 12.78
N ARG A 646 -16.23 15.97 13.63
CA ARG A 646 -17.30 14.97 13.81
C ARG A 646 -18.58 15.62 14.33
N ASP A 647 -19.65 15.53 13.54
CA ASP A 647 -21.00 15.78 14.04
C ASP A 647 -21.54 14.52 14.73
N SER A 648 -22.01 14.70 15.96
CA SER A 648 -22.50 13.63 16.85
C SER A 648 -23.83 12.99 16.42
N SER A 649 -24.42 13.50 15.33
CA SER A 649 -25.75 13.16 14.83
C SER A 649 -25.78 11.92 13.91
N SER A 650 -24.71 11.64 13.15
CA SER A 650 -24.71 10.58 12.10
C SER A 650 -24.43 9.16 12.60
N CYS A 651 -23.98 8.99 13.85
CA CYS A 651 -23.72 7.66 14.44
C CYS A 651 -24.90 7.07 15.22
N ARG A 652 -26.09 7.72 15.23
CA ARG A 652 -27.26 7.24 15.99
C ARG A 652 -28.26 6.40 15.20
N SER A 653 -28.02 6.17 13.91
CA SER A 653 -28.83 5.26 13.08
C SER A 653 -27.97 4.07 12.68
N GLY A 654 -27.91 3.08 13.56
CA GLY A 654 -27.30 1.77 13.34
C GLY A 654 -28.00 0.75 14.24
#